data_AF-A0A970C9I5-F1
#
_entry.id   AF-A0A970C9I5-F1
#
_cell.length_a   1.000
_cell.length_b   1.000
_cell.length_c   1.000
_cell.angle_alpha   90.00
_cell.angle_beta   90.00
_cell.angle_gamma   90.00
#
_symmetry.space_group_name_H-M   'P 1'
#
loop_
_entity.id
_entity.type
_entity.pdbx_description
1 polymer ?
#
loop_
_entity_poly.entity_id
_entity_poly.type
_entity_poly.pdbx_seq_one_letter_code
_entity_poly.pdbx_strand_id
1 'polypeptide(L)'
;MAGLFYLLFFLICGMLITRWWLPGRRPPVRWYAGASLGLLCMMWLPALWAYLIAYTVTALLLSVLTMGLVVMAAYLTRDPAPRVRLCAEDRRVLRAVLLVAVPLTLVAAWLQYTHSIRPAADGTYHVGQSTYGDLSLHLAVTTSIVNAKFPLQNSLMVGATMAYPYLADSFAATLYMLGLSLPAAMAVTGTVMCFLVFAGYALLCAQLARRRGAVWLATLLLFFNGGLGFFYTLGGTVENGVVTTAWDHLKTVMEGYYKTPTNQPDPNNLRWVNILCDMLVPQRGILGGWTMLMPALNLLLPPLARRRKLPPRAMILAGVIAGGLPLLHTHTFLALALASLGFLLYALVTAPRGRRAEVLRPFLLYGAVAAALALPQLINLTFVQATSSDHFLRFQFNWCNNRGGAGLVDPYFWFYIKNIGLPYLLILLALLEFRKGDLRAEADRAAARDAGLPDADATDLPQTQAQPADAEATGQPAIEAPAGENAQPSAGDAQPFTGNGQVLADAAGIATDSLNRGDSPLPAAQPSSATAGLEVRAAAGAVDGAGAPEGASRTSALDAAPQEPARRSVFAHDMPAYGQSRLNTVEDIEPLTPQMPYVRPLPPEKLRAAAFSPDDSDRVGVMRAVTGSAGQEASRRPLLEEIFHSSYRADRAAEAEARAQLTTPGEPETCFADQPPARDWVRRNRLLAAGAFLILLVAELFLFQPNEYDNNKLIYVWFLLCLPMAADYTLGLFTRLKGMGGRRALAALFLTACFLSAGLTVAREAVSDYQAYSREDIAVAAFVKENTPEHSVFLTGTQHLNPVASLAGRTIVCGSDLYLYYHGFTTTGRKQEVQAFYEAPADHLDLLKRYGVAYVYLSPSEWYQYKVDAETLRSLLPVVYESENGAYVVFSVPDTLRAADASAVQPAPTVTPDPATNPASPG
;
A
#
# COMPACT_ATOMS: atom_id res chain seq x y z
N MET A 1 14.92 18.61 13.74
CA MET A 1 14.27 19.75 13.04
C MET A 1 14.66 19.87 11.57
N ALA A 2 15.96 19.88 11.22
CA ALA A 2 16.43 20.09 9.84
C ALA A 2 15.73 19.21 8.79
N GLY A 3 15.53 17.92 9.07
CA GLY A 3 14.84 16.99 8.16
C GLY A 3 13.42 17.40 7.78
N LEU A 4 12.68 18.08 8.67
CA LEU A 4 11.33 18.56 8.38
C LEU A 4 11.35 19.77 7.42
N PHE A 5 12.31 20.69 7.57
CA PHE A 5 12.49 21.79 6.61
C PHE A 5 12.92 21.27 5.23
N TYR A 6 13.79 20.25 5.21
CA TYR A 6 14.23 19.59 3.98
C TYR A 6 13.05 18.91 3.24
N LEU A 7 12.21 18.16 3.96
CA LEU A 7 10.97 17.59 3.42
C LEU A 7 10.03 18.69 2.89
N LEU A 8 9.77 19.74 3.67
CA LEU A 8 8.91 20.84 3.26
C LEU A 8 9.43 21.56 2.01
N PHE A 9 10.74 21.78 1.90
CA PHE A 9 11.37 22.34 0.70
C PHE A 9 11.05 21.48 -0.53
N PHE A 10 11.31 20.17 -0.48
CA PHE A 10 11.05 19.27 -1.61
C PHE A 10 9.57 19.24 -2.02
N LEU A 11 8.65 19.15 -1.05
CA LEU A 11 7.20 19.20 -1.30
C LEU A 11 6.77 20.53 -1.94
N ILE A 12 7.30 21.67 -1.48
CA ILE A 12 7.02 23.00 -2.05
C ILE A 12 7.58 23.10 -3.48
N CYS A 13 8.81 22.67 -3.71
CA CYS A 13 9.43 22.65 -5.04
C CYS A 13 8.62 21.81 -6.04
N GLY A 14 8.16 20.62 -5.66
CA GLY A 14 7.27 19.80 -6.48
C GLY A 14 5.93 20.48 -6.79
N MET A 15 5.33 21.16 -5.81
CA MET A 15 4.12 21.99 -6.01
C MET A 15 4.35 23.23 -6.90
N LEU A 16 5.57 23.77 -6.94
CA LEU A 16 5.94 24.87 -7.85
C LEU A 16 6.09 24.36 -9.29
N ILE A 17 6.75 23.23 -9.50
CA ILE A 17 6.88 22.58 -10.82
C ILE A 17 5.49 22.33 -11.42
N THR A 18 4.58 21.67 -10.69
CA THR A 18 3.23 21.42 -11.20
C THR A 18 2.38 22.69 -11.34
N ARG A 19 2.60 23.73 -10.51
CA ARG A 19 1.98 25.06 -10.64
C ARG A 19 2.30 25.76 -11.96
N TRP A 20 3.47 25.52 -12.55
CA TRP A 20 3.89 26.11 -13.83
C TRP A 20 3.69 25.20 -15.04
N TRP A 21 3.80 23.88 -14.88
CA TRP A 21 3.63 22.93 -15.98
C TRP A 21 2.18 22.46 -16.19
N LEU A 22 1.31 22.59 -15.20
CA LEU A 22 -0.08 22.13 -15.25
C LEU A 22 -1.10 23.26 -14.95
N PRO A 23 -1.06 24.43 -15.61
CA PRO A 23 -1.97 25.54 -15.32
C PRO A 23 -3.46 25.17 -15.53
N GLY A 24 -3.75 24.33 -16.53
CA GLY A 24 -5.08 23.83 -16.85
C GLY A 24 -5.65 22.80 -15.88
N ARG A 25 -4.83 22.21 -14.98
CA ARG A 25 -5.29 21.22 -14.00
C ARG A 25 -5.92 21.87 -12.78
N ARG A 26 -6.98 21.27 -12.24
CA ARG A 26 -7.66 21.76 -11.03
C ARG A 26 -6.70 21.78 -9.81
N PRO A 27 -6.79 22.77 -8.90
CA PRO A 27 -5.80 22.95 -7.84
C PRO A 27 -5.56 21.72 -6.94
N PRO A 28 -6.58 20.95 -6.48
CA PRO A 28 -6.33 19.78 -5.64
C PRO A 28 -5.44 18.73 -6.31
N VAL A 29 -5.71 18.40 -7.59
CA VAL A 29 -4.91 17.44 -8.38
C VAL A 29 -3.50 17.95 -8.60
N ARG A 30 -3.34 19.25 -8.85
CA ARG A 30 -2.05 19.89 -9.09
C ARG A 30 -1.17 19.95 -7.84
N TRP A 31 -1.74 20.31 -6.70
CA TRP A 31 -1.04 20.30 -5.41
C TRP A 31 -0.66 18.87 -5.02
N TYR A 32 -1.59 17.93 -5.16
CA TYR A 32 -1.36 16.52 -4.83
C TYR A 32 -0.23 15.88 -5.67
N ALA A 33 -0.31 16.01 -7.01
CA ALA A 33 0.74 15.50 -7.89
C ALA A 33 2.08 16.23 -7.68
N GLY A 34 2.03 17.51 -7.28
CA GLY A 34 3.23 18.29 -6.94
C GLY A 34 3.89 17.83 -5.64
N ALA A 35 3.13 17.59 -4.58
CA ALA A 35 3.66 17.04 -3.34
C ALA A 35 4.29 15.66 -3.56
N SER A 36 3.62 14.78 -4.32
CA SER A 36 4.14 13.45 -4.64
C SER A 36 5.42 13.51 -5.50
N LEU A 37 5.48 14.40 -6.50
CA LEU A 37 6.69 14.66 -7.29
C LEU A 37 7.84 15.20 -6.44
N GLY A 38 7.53 16.09 -5.48
CA GLY A 38 8.50 16.60 -4.52
C GLY A 38 9.12 15.48 -3.69
N LEU A 39 8.28 14.58 -3.18
CA LEU A 39 8.74 13.42 -2.40
C LEU A 39 9.54 12.41 -3.25
N LEU A 40 9.14 12.19 -4.52
CA LEU A 40 9.92 11.39 -5.47
C LEU A 40 11.34 11.94 -5.64
N CYS A 41 11.46 13.26 -5.86
CA CYS A 41 12.76 13.93 -5.96
C CYS A 41 13.56 13.86 -4.65
N MET A 42 12.89 13.91 -3.48
CA MET A 42 13.54 13.74 -2.18
C MET A 42 14.15 12.34 -1.99
N MET A 43 13.48 11.29 -2.48
CA MET A 43 13.99 9.91 -2.43
C MET A 43 15.13 9.70 -3.44
N TRP A 44 14.99 10.23 -4.66
CA TRP A 44 15.89 9.97 -5.79
C TRP A 44 17.14 10.84 -5.82
N LEU A 45 17.04 12.17 -5.67
CA LEU A 45 18.17 13.06 -5.92
C LEU A 45 19.36 12.82 -4.97
N PRO A 46 19.17 12.56 -3.66
CA PRO A 46 20.25 12.09 -2.79
C PRO A 46 20.92 10.79 -3.25
N ALA A 47 20.13 9.79 -3.64
CA ALA A 47 20.64 8.49 -4.10
C ALA A 47 21.45 8.61 -5.40
N LEU A 48 21.05 9.52 -6.31
CA LEU A 48 21.81 9.83 -7.52
C LEU A 48 23.16 10.50 -7.20
N TRP A 49 23.22 11.41 -6.23
CA TRP A 49 24.49 11.98 -5.77
C TRP A 49 25.36 10.98 -5.00
N ALA A 50 24.76 9.98 -4.35
CA ALA A 50 25.49 8.93 -3.64
C ALA A 50 26.30 7.98 -4.55
N TYR A 51 25.95 7.88 -5.85
CA TYR A 51 26.77 7.20 -6.87
C TYR A 51 28.06 7.98 -7.23
N LEU A 52 28.13 9.29 -6.94
CA LEU A 52 29.27 10.14 -7.29
C LEU A 52 30.20 10.43 -6.11
N ILE A 53 29.69 10.40 -4.88
CA ILE A 53 30.47 10.65 -3.66
C ILE A 53 30.21 9.59 -2.59
N ALA A 54 29.03 9.65 -1.96
CA ALA A 54 28.46 8.76 -0.96
C ALA A 54 27.15 9.40 -0.46
N TYR A 55 26.28 8.66 0.24
CA TYR A 55 25.02 9.17 0.81
C TYR A 55 25.30 10.00 2.09
N THR A 56 25.95 11.14 1.89
CA THR A 56 26.41 12.06 2.95
C THR A 56 25.54 13.31 3.01
N VAL A 57 25.71 14.13 4.07
CA VAL A 57 25.07 15.46 4.15
C VAL A 57 25.41 16.33 2.92
N THR A 58 26.59 16.16 2.31
CA THR A 58 26.97 16.83 1.05
C THR A 58 26.06 16.40 -0.11
N ALA A 59 25.74 15.11 -0.25
CA ALA A 59 24.77 14.64 -1.24
C ALA A 59 23.36 15.20 -1.00
N LEU A 60 22.95 15.32 0.27
CA LEU A 60 21.69 15.98 0.64
C LEU A 60 21.68 17.45 0.18
N LEU A 61 22.74 18.21 0.42
CA LEU A 61 22.86 19.62 -0.01
C LEU A 61 22.91 19.78 -1.54
N LEU A 62 23.65 18.91 -2.24
CA LEU A 62 23.71 18.90 -3.71
C LEU A 62 22.35 18.55 -4.34
N SER A 63 21.56 17.69 -3.69
CA SER A 63 20.19 17.38 -4.14
C SER A 63 19.25 18.58 -4.00
N VAL A 64 19.41 19.42 -2.98
CA VAL A 64 18.65 20.67 -2.78
C VAL A 64 18.99 21.68 -3.89
N LEU A 65 20.27 21.86 -4.21
CA LEU A 65 20.71 22.66 -5.34
C LEU A 65 20.12 22.15 -6.67
N THR A 66 20.18 20.83 -6.88
CA THR A 66 19.63 20.16 -8.08
C THR A 66 18.12 20.39 -8.21
N MET A 67 17.36 20.25 -7.12
CA MET A 67 15.92 20.54 -7.10
C MET A 67 15.63 22.02 -7.38
N GLY A 68 16.46 22.93 -6.89
CA GLY A 68 16.41 24.36 -7.23
C GLY A 68 16.59 24.63 -8.74
N LEU A 69 17.54 23.93 -9.38
CA LEU A 69 17.74 24.00 -10.83
C LEU A 69 16.55 23.41 -11.61
N VAL A 70 15.97 22.29 -11.17
CA VAL A 70 14.75 21.71 -11.78
C VAL A 70 13.55 22.65 -11.64
N VAL A 71 13.39 23.32 -10.49
CA VAL A 71 12.38 24.36 -10.27
C VAL A 71 12.60 25.55 -11.21
N MET A 72 13.84 26.02 -11.37
CA MET A 72 14.17 27.08 -12.34
C MET A 72 13.85 26.66 -13.78
N ALA A 73 14.25 25.46 -14.18
CA ALA A 73 13.93 24.91 -15.51
C ALA A 73 12.42 24.80 -15.74
N ALA A 74 11.64 24.39 -14.73
CA ALA A 74 10.18 24.33 -14.80
C ALA A 74 9.52 25.72 -14.90
N TYR A 75 10.12 26.75 -14.28
CA TYR A 75 9.69 28.14 -14.43
C TYR A 75 10.00 28.73 -15.81
N LEU A 76 11.17 28.40 -16.38
CA LEU A 76 11.57 28.86 -17.72
C LEU A 76 10.76 28.15 -18.82
N THR A 77 10.54 26.85 -18.69
CA THR A 77 9.73 26.03 -19.63
C THR A 77 8.23 26.03 -19.32
N ARG A 78 7.76 26.99 -18.49
CA ARG A 78 6.38 27.07 -18.01
C ARG A 78 5.37 27.10 -19.13
N ASP A 79 4.18 26.58 -18.84
CA ASP A 79 3.05 26.70 -19.73
C ASP A 79 2.43 28.11 -19.61
N PRO A 80 2.27 28.87 -20.70
CA PRO A 80 1.78 30.24 -20.65
C PRO A 80 0.27 30.34 -20.41
N ALA A 81 -0.48 29.22 -20.46
CA ALA A 81 -1.93 29.25 -20.29
C ALA A 81 -2.37 29.76 -18.90
N PRO A 82 -3.51 30.46 -18.81
CA PRO A 82 -4.00 30.99 -17.54
C PRO A 82 -4.27 29.86 -16.52
N ARG A 83 -3.75 30.02 -15.30
CA ARG A 83 -3.91 29.02 -14.24
C ARG A 83 -5.35 28.95 -13.74
N VAL A 84 -5.94 27.75 -13.78
CA VAL A 84 -7.23 27.45 -13.16
C VAL A 84 -7.17 27.78 -11.67
N ARG A 85 -8.09 28.65 -11.23
CA ARG A 85 -8.25 29.10 -9.83
C ARG A 85 -9.13 28.13 -9.03
N LEU A 86 -9.02 28.17 -7.71
CA LEU A 86 -9.80 27.33 -6.80
C LEU A 86 -11.27 27.81 -6.74
N CYS A 87 -12.24 26.95 -7.08
CA CYS A 87 -13.65 27.31 -7.04
C CYS A 87 -14.40 26.67 -5.84
N ALA A 88 -15.73 26.80 -5.81
CA ALA A 88 -16.57 26.18 -4.77
C ALA A 88 -16.72 24.64 -4.93
N GLU A 89 -16.53 24.11 -6.13
CA GLU A 89 -16.46 22.66 -6.42
C GLU A 89 -15.19 22.05 -5.79
N ASP A 90 -14.01 22.63 -6.09
CA ASP A 90 -12.73 22.18 -5.54
C ASP A 90 -12.70 22.19 -4.01
N ARG A 91 -13.29 23.22 -3.38
CA ARG A 91 -13.41 23.31 -1.91
C ARG A 91 -14.32 22.23 -1.32
N ARG A 92 -15.38 21.82 -2.02
CA ARG A 92 -16.24 20.69 -1.58
C ARG A 92 -15.51 19.35 -1.70
N VAL A 93 -14.66 19.20 -2.71
CA VAL A 93 -13.87 17.98 -2.93
C VAL A 93 -12.71 17.88 -1.95
N LEU A 94 -11.98 18.97 -1.72
CA LEU A 94 -10.90 18.99 -0.73
C LEU A 94 -11.43 18.62 0.66
N ARG A 95 -12.62 19.11 1.04
CA ARG A 95 -13.32 18.64 2.25
C ARG A 95 -13.61 17.14 2.22
N ALA A 96 -14.16 16.62 1.12
CA ALA A 96 -14.49 15.19 1.02
C ALA A 96 -13.24 14.29 1.07
N VAL A 97 -12.18 14.66 0.35
CA VAL A 97 -10.88 13.95 0.37
C VAL A 97 -10.26 14.00 1.76
N LEU A 98 -10.20 15.17 2.42
CA LEU A 98 -9.62 15.29 3.76
C LEU A 98 -10.44 14.59 4.84
N LEU A 99 -11.77 14.62 4.77
CA LEU A 99 -12.63 13.90 5.73
C LEU A 99 -12.58 12.36 5.56
N VAL A 100 -12.00 11.83 4.48
CA VAL A 100 -11.57 10.41 4.40
C VAL A 100 -10.11 10.25 4.82
N ALA A 101 -9.22 11.02 4.19
CA ALA A 101 -7.78 10.82 4.28
C ALA A 101 -7.22 11.17 5.67
N VAL A 102 -7.75 12.18 6.36
CA VAL A 102 -7.25 12.55 7.71
C VAL A 102 -7.59 11.48 8.75
N PRO A 103 -8.84 10.98 8.89
CA PRO A 103 -9.10 9.84 9.77
C PRO A 103 -8.26 8.59 9.46
N LEU A 104 -8.12 8.22 8.19
CA LEU A 104 -7.23 7.11 7.79
C LEU A 104 -5.77 7.40 8.14
N THR A 105 -5.29 8.64 7.96
CA THR A 105 -3.92 9.04 8.33
C THR A 105 -3.72 9.03 9.83
N LEU A 106 -4.72 9.35 10.65
CA LEU A 106 -4.60 9.26 12.11
C LEU A 106 -4.47 7.81 12.58
N VAL A 107 -5.29 6.89 12.04
CA VAL A 107 -5.15 5.44 12.30
C VAL A 107 -3.81 4.93 11.80
N ALA A 108 -3.41 5.29 10.58
CA ALA A 108 -2.14 4.86 10.00
C ALA A 108 -0.92 5.47 10.71
N ALA A 109 -1.00 6.70 11.22
CA ALA A 109 0.07 7.33 12.00
C ALA A 109 0.23 6.66 13.37
N TRP A 110 -0.88 6.29 14.00
CA TRP A 110 -0.87 5.54 15.24
C TRP A 110 -0.29 4.14 15.04
N LEU A 111 -0.73 3.41 14.00
CA LEU A 111 -0.14 2.13 13.61
C LEU A 111 1.35 2.30 13.28
N GLN A 112 1.74 3.26 12.45
CA GLN A 112 3.16 3.53 12.15
C GLN A 112 3.98 3.86 13.41
N TYR A 113 3.41 4.51 14.42
CA TYR A 113 4.09 4.74 15.70
C TYR A 113 4.21 3.47 16.57
N THR A 114 3.18 2.62 16.63
CA THR A 114 3.21 1.39 17.44
C THR A 114 3.89 0.21 16.74
N HIS A 115 3.93 0.21 15.41
CA HIS A 115 4.38 -0.88 14.56
C HIS A 115 5.74 -0.62 13.89
N SER A 116 6.16 0.63 13.66
CA SER A 116 7.48 0.94 13.07
C SER A 116 8.49 1.37 14.14
N ILE A 117 8.84 0.41 15.00
CA ILE A 117 9.73 0.48 16.18
C ILE A 117 9.32 1.52 17.25
N ARG A 118 8.51 1.08 18.22
CA ARG A 118 8.02 1.89 19.36
C ARG A 118 8.96 1.79 20.57
N PRO A 119 9.47 2.90 21.13
CA PRO A 119 10.11 2.90 22.44
C PRO A 119 9.13 2.59 23.56
N ALA A 120 9.44 1.61 24.40
CA ALA A 120 8.68 1.26 25.60
C ALA A 120 9.23 1.97 26.85
N ALA A 121 8.41 2.06 27.91
CA ALA A 121 8.75 2.79 29.14
C ALA A 121 9.80 2.08 30.01
N ASP A 122 10.04 0.79 29.77
CA ASP A 122 11.09 -0.03 30.43
C ASP A 122 12.46 0.07 29.74
N GLY A 123 12.56 0.81 28.63
CA GLY A 123 13.76 0.99 27.80
C GLY A 123 13.90 0.02 26.63
N THR A 124 12.97 -0.93 26.44
CA THR A 124 12.98 -1.87 25.30
C THR A 124 12.37 -1.25 24.04
N TYR A 125 12.54 -1.90 22.89
CA TYR A 125 11.88 -1.55 21.63
C TYR A 125 10.85 -2.60 21.23
N HIS A 126 9.64 -2.12 20.93
CA HIS A 126 8.46 -2.90 20.63
C HIS A 126 7.97 -2.71 19.18
N VAL A 127 7.20 -3.67 18.70
CA VAL A 127 6.69 -3.80 17.34
C VAL A 127 5.30 -4.42 17.32
N GLY A 128 4.52 -4.16 16.27
CA GLY A 128 3.29 -4.90 16.00
C GLY A 128 3.54 -6.17 15.17
N GLN A 129 2.55 -7.03 15.02
CA GLN A 129 2.79 -8.36 14.44
C GLN A 129 2.95 -8.31 12.92
N SER A 130 2.19 -7.47 12.23
CA SER A 130 2.32 -7.27 10.78
C SER A 130 3.73 -6.82 10.38
N THR A 131 4.37 -5.95 11.17
CA THR A 131 5.74 -5.45 10.96
C THR A 131 6.84 -6.37 11.49
N TYR A 132 6.57 -7.27 12.44
CA TYR A 132 7.60 -8.11 13.08
C TYR A 132 8.52 -8.82 12.06
N GLY A 133 7.94 -9.33 10.97
CA GLY A 133 8.67 -10.02 9.91
C GLY A 133 9.41 -9.14 8.89
N ASP A 134 9.00 -7.89 8.67
CA ASP A 134 9.57 -7.02 7.61
C ASP A 134 10.45 -5.88 8.15
N LEU A 135 10.30 -5.54 9.43
CA LEU A 135 10.87 -4.32 10.00
C LEU A 135 12.40 -4.32 10.08
N SER A 136 13.06 -5.44 10.41
CA SER A 136 14.51 -5.42 10.62
C SER A 136 15.28 -5.19 9.32
N LEU A 137 14.83 -5.76 8.19
CA LEU A 137 15.30 -5.38 6.85
C LEU A 137 15.21 -3.86 6.64
N HIS A 138 14.03 -3.28 6.85
CA HIS A 138 13.82 -1.84 6.64
C HIS A 138 14.65 -0.94 7.59
N LEU A 139 14.90 -1.38 8.82
CA LEU A 139 15.79 -0.69 9.76
C LEU A 139 17.27 -0.82 9.33
N ALA A 140 17.71 -2.01 8.90
CA ALA A 140 19.06 -2.25 8.41
C ALA A 140 19.36 -1.43 7.15
N VAL A 141 18.43 -1.38 6.19
CA VAL A 141 18.53 -0.50 5.00
C VAL A 141 18.59 0.98 5.43
N THR A 142 17.71 1.41 6.35
CA THR A 142 17.66 2.81 6.82
C THR A 142 18.94 3.26 7.53
N THR A 143 19.55 2.38 8.33
CA THR A 143 20.77 2.70 9.09
C THR A 143 22.03 2.50 8.27
N SER A 144 22.12 1.47 7.42
CA SER A 144 23.32 1.20 6.60
C SER A 144 23.42 2.04 5.33
N ILE A 145 22.38 2.80 4.95
CA ILE A 145 22.48 3.82 3.89
C ILE A 145 23.33 5.02 4.32
N VAL A 146 23.42 5.34 5.62
CA VAL A 146 24.14 6.52 6.12
C VAL A 146 25.60 6.47 5.68
N ASN A 147 26.05 7.50 4.94
CA ASN A 147 27.40 7.62 4.37
C ASN A 147 27.82 6.51 3.38
N ALA A 148 26.92 5.61 2.98
CA ALA A 148 27.23 4.53 2.05
C ALA A 148 27.56 5.01 0.62
N LYS A 149 28.48 4.32 -0.05
CA LYS A 149 28.69 4.46 -1.50
C LYS A 149 27.68 3.62 -2.27
N PHE A 150 27.36 4.04 -3.50
CA PHE A 150 26.43 3.35 -4.38
C PHE A 150 27.17 2.74 -5.60
N PRO A 151 26.74 1.59 -6.16
CA PRO A 151 25.54 0.82 -5.82
C PRO A 151 25.56 0.27 -4.40
N LEU A 152 24.43 0.38 -3.70
CA LEU A 152 24.31 0.09 -2.28
C LEU A 152 24.59 -1.41 -2.02
N GLN A 153 25.45 -1.72 -1.05
CA GLN A 153 25.68 -3.09 -0.60
C GLN A 153 24.60 -3.53 0.39
N ASN A 154 24.37 -4.84 0.48
CA ASN A 154 23.41 -5.41 1.42
C ASN A 154 24.05 -5.59 2.80
N SER A 155 23.59 -4.83 3.80
CA SER A 155 24.05 -4.95 5.19
C SER A 155 23.74 -6.33 5.80
N LEU A 156 22.80 -7.08 5.24
CA LEU A 156 22.45 -8.44 5.72
C LEU A 156 23.34 -9.55 5.13
N MET A 157 24.21 -9.27 4.16
CA MET A 157 25.17 -10.25 3.63
C MET A 157 26.36 -9.55 2.95
N VAL A 158 27.54 -9.65 3.56
CA VAL A 158 28.79 -9.10 3.01
C VAL A 158 29.06 -9.61 1.58
N GLY A 159 29.44 -8.70 0.68
CA GLY A 159 29.69 -9.04 -0.73
C GLY A 159 28.42 -9.19 -1.59
N ALA A 160 27.23 -8.93 -1.05
CA ALA A 160 25.98 -8.85 -1.82
C ALA A 160 25.63 -7.40 -2.17
N THR A 161 25.06 -7.16 -3.36
CA THR A 161 24.43 -5.88 -3.72
C THR A 161 23.01 -5.83 -3.15
N MET A 162 22.54 -4.64 -2.76
CA MET A 162 21.17 -4.46 -2.26
C MET A 162 20.15 -4.70 -3.37
N ALA A 163 19.49 -5.85 -3.29
CA ALA A 163 18.46 -6.27 -4.23
C ALA A 163 17.07 -5.65 -3.94
N TYR A 164 16.78 -5.37 -2.67
CA TYR A 164 15.49 -4.84 -2.24
C TYR A 164 15.29 -3.36 -2.66
N PRO A 165 14.08 -2.92 -3.07
CA PRO A 165 13.75 -1.53 -3.40
C PRO A 165 13.91 -0.53 -2.22
N TYR A 166 15.12 0.00 -2.05
CA TYR A 166 15.54 0.78 -0.87
C TYR A 166 15.10 2.27 -0.86
N LEU A 167 14.46 2.81 -1.91
CA LEU A 167 14.17 4.26 -1.98
C LEU A 167 13.07 4.74 -1.01
N ALA A 168 12.22 3.84 -0.49
CA ALA A 168 11.30 4.17 0.60
C ALA A 168 12.03 4.36 1.94
N ASP A 169 13.24 3.79 2.07
CA ASP A 169 14.07 3.80 3.27
C ASP A 169 15.14 4.90 3.19
N SER A 170 15.60 5.28 2.00
CA SER A 170 16.40 6.51 1.82
C SER A 170 15.68 7.76 2.32
N PHE A 171 14.34 7.80 2.24
CA PHE A 171 13.51 8.84 2.89
C PHE A 171 13.70 8.86 4.42
N ALA A 172 13.67 7.70 5.08
CA ALA A 172 13.88 7.60 6.52
C ALA A 172 15.34 7.92 6.90
N ALA A 173 16.32 7.38 6.16
CA ALA A 173 17.74 7.65 6.35
C ALA A 173 18.04 9.16 6.26
N THR A 174 17.39 9.86 5.33
CA THR A 174 17.52 11.32 5.17
C THR A 174 16.99 12.09 6.39
N LEU A 175 15.87 11.68 6.98
CA LEU A 175 15.36 12.32 8.20
C LEU A 175 16.21 11.96 9.43
N TYR A 176 16.73 10.72 9.50
CA TYR A 176 17.62 10.22 10.54
C TYR A 176 18.95 11.00 10.57
N MET A 177 19.62 11.11 9.42
CA MET A 177 20.83 11.94 9.25
C MET A 177 20.61 13.42 9.57
N LEU A 178 19.40 13.94 9.35
CA LEU A 178 19.01 15.32 9.67
C LEU A 178 18.35 15.48 11.05
N GLY A 179 18.66 14.57 11.98
CA GLY A 179 18.42 14.70 13.41
C GLY A 179 17.01 14.32 13.88
N LEU A 180 16.42 13.27 13.30
CA LEU A 180 15.32 12.52 13.93
C LEU A 180 15.88 11.21 14.52
N SER A 181 15.29 10.70 15.61
CA SER A 181 15.58 9.34 16.07
C SER A 181 15.08 8.31 15.05
N LEU A 182 15.63 7.09 15.06
CA LEU A 182 15.23 6.03 14.13
C LEU A 182 13.71 5.72 14.21
N PRO A 183 13.09 5.53 15.40
CA PRO A 183 11.63 5.49 15.54
C PRO A 183 10.88 6.64 14.86
N ALA A 184 11.30 7.88 15.10
CA ALA A 184 10.63 9.06 14.55
C ALA A 184 10.79 9.16 13.03
N ALA A 185 11.96 8.80 12.49
CA ALA A 185 12.20 8.75 11.05
C ALA A 185 11.31 7.70 10.37
N MET A 186 11.20 6.49 10.93
CA MET A 186 10.35 5.43 10.37
C MET A 186 8.87 5.83 10.39
N ALA A 187 8.35 6.24 11.56
CA ALA A 187 6.93 6.56 11.73
C ALA A 187 6.48 7.83 10.95
N VAL A 188 7.29 8.90 10.93
CA VAL A 188 6.96 10.13 10.19
C VAL A 188 6.96 9.87 8.67
N THR A 189 7.95 9.16 8.15
CA THR A 189 8.01 8.87 6.70
C THR A 189 6.87 7.97 6.26
N GLY A 190 6.54 6.94 7.04
CA GLY A 190 5.37 6.09 6.80
C GLY A 190 4.07 6.88 6.80
N THR A 191 3.87 7.74 7.81
CA THR A 191 2.67 8.61 7.94
C THR A 191 2.48 9.53 6.73
N VAL A 192 3.56 10.18 6.26
CA VAL A 192 3.51 11.10 5.10
C VAL A 192 3.15 10.36 3.82
N MET A 193 3.71 9.17 3.59
CA MET A 193 3.36 8.34 2.44
C MET A 193 1.90 7.83 2.53
N CYS A 194 1.45 7.37 3.70
CA CYS A 194 0.07 6.95 3.92
C CYS A 194 -0.93 8.07 3.60
N PHE A 195 -0.68 9.30 4.06
CA PHE A 195 -1.52 10.47 3.71
C PHE A 195 -1.61 10.67 2.19
N LEU A 196 -0.48 10.59 1.48
CA LEU A 196 -0.44 10.75 0.02
C LEU A 196 -1.14 9.59 -0.71
N VAL A 197 -1.09 8.37 -0.20
CA VAL A 197 -1.84 7.22 -0.73
C VAL A 197 -3.35 7.43 -0.54
N PHE A 198 -3.79 7.74 0.68
CA PHE A 198 -5.22 7.93 0.99
C PHE A 198 -5.82 9.12 0.25
N ALA A 199 -5.14 10.28 0.29
CA ALA A 199 -5.59 11.49 -0.41
C ALA A 199 -5.58 11.29 -1.94
N GLY A 200 -4.56 10.61 -2.47
CA GLY A 200 -4.43 10.31 -3.89
C GLY A 200 -5.51 9.39 -4.42
N TYR A 201 -5.82 8.32 -3.71
CA TYR A 201 -6.88 7.39 -4.10
C TYR A 201 -8.29 7.98 -3.89
N ALA A 202 -8.53 8.71 -2.79
CA ALA A 202 -9.80 9.42 -2.59
C ALA A 202 -10.01 10.49 -3.68
N LEU A 203 -8.95 11.19 -4.13
CA LEU A 203 -9.01 12.15 -5.23
C LEU A 203 -9.23 11.48 -6.60
N LEU A 204 -8.62 10.30 -6.81
CA LEU A 204 -8.86 9.48 -8.00
C LEU A 204 -10.34 9.02 -8.04
N CYS A 205 -10.83 8.46 -6.94
CA CYS A 205 -12.23 8.06 -6.77
C CYS A 205 -13.19 9.25 -6.98
N ALA A 206 -12.88 10.42 -6.42
CA ALA A 206 -13.70 11.61 -6.61
C ALA A 206 -13.80 12.02 -8.09
N GLN A 207 -12.72 11.90 -8.87
CA GLN A 207 -12.74 12.20 -10.29
C GLN A 207 -13.39 11.10 -11.15
N LEU A 208 -13.35 9.84 -10.70
CA LEU A 208 -13.84 8.68 -11.44
C LEU A 208 -15.25 8.23 -11.07
N ALA A 209 -15.82 8.61 -9.93
CA ALA A 209 -17.18 8.22 -9.52
C ALA A 209 -18.26 9.20 -10.00
N ARG A 210 -19.47 8.71 -10.30
CA ARG A 210 -20.68 9.53 -10.51
C ARG A 210 -21.30 10.00 -9.19
N ARG A 211 -21.23 9.18 -8.14
CA ARG A 211 -21.94 9.40 -6.87
C ARG A 211 -20.97 9.89 -5.81
N ARG A 212 -21.27 11.01 -5.14
CA ARG A 212 -20.44 11.54 -4.04
C ARG A 212 -20.18 10.50 -2.93
N GLY A 213 -21.16 9.66 -2.62
CA GLY A 213 -21.03 8.55 -1.68
C GLY A 213 -20.07 7.43 -2.12
N ALA A 214 -19.86 7.25 -3.44
CA ALA A 214 -19.02 6.17 -3.96
C ALA A 214 -17.53 6.44 -3.72
N VAL A 215 -17.14 7.70 -3.52
CA VAL A 215 -15.79 8.08 -3.07
C VAL A 215 -15.48 7.45 -1.71
N TRP A 216 -16.42 7.60 -0.76
CA TRP A 216 -16.33 7.02 0.58
C TRP A 216 -16.30 5.50 0.53
N LEU A 217 -17.27 4.91 -0.16
CA LEU A 217 -17.40 3.46 -0.24
C LEU A 217 -16.20 2.82 -0.96
N ALA A 218 -15.73 3.36 -2.08
CA ALA A 218 -14.54 2.86 -2.77
C ALA A 218 -13.26 3.02 -1.94
N THR A 219 -13.13 4.08 -1.14
CA THR A 219 -11.96 4.29 -0.28
C THR A 219 -11.96 3.37 0.94
N LEU A 220 -13.11 3.19 1.58
CA LEU A 220 -13.27 2.23 2.69
C LEU A 220 -13.11 0.78 2.20
N LEU A 221 -13.70 0.40 1.07
CA LEU A 221 -13.54 -0.93 0.48
C LEU A 221 -12.11 -1.27 0.07
N LEU A 222 -11.22 -0.27 -0.10
CA LEU A 222 -9.80 -0.51 -0.35
C LEU A 222 -9.03 -0.67 0.97
N PHE A 223 -9.09 0.30 1.88
CA PHE A 223 -8.21 0.29 3.07
C PHE A 223 -8.78 -0.50 4.26
N PHE A 224 -10.08 -0.70 4.31
CA PHE A 224 -10.75 -1.70 5.15
C PHE A 224 -11.25 -2.88 4.27
N ASN A 225 -10.42 -3.35 3.33
CA ASN A 225 -10.74 -4.58 2.60
C ASN A 225 -10.65 -5.80 3.53
N GLY A 226 -11.54 -6.76 3.31
CA GLY A 226 -11.55 -8.06 3.96
C GLY A 226 -12.65 -8.94 3.39
N GLY A 227 -12.44 -10.26 3.41
CA GLY A 227 -13.36 -11.23 2.86
C GLY A 227 -14.47 -11.67 3.81
N LEU A 228 -15.08 -12.81 3.47
CA LEU A 228 -16.03 -13.54 4.31
C LEU A 228 -15.36 -14.32 5.46
N GLY A 229 -14.07 -14.07 5.71
CA GLY A 229 -13.28 -14.76 6.74
C GLY A 229 -13.85 -14.68 8.16
N PHE A 230 -14.63 -13.63 8.48
CA PHE A 230 -15.35 -13.53 9.74
C PHE A 230 -16.28 -14.72 10.05
N PHE A 231 -16.78 -15.46 9.05
CA PHE A 231 -17.57 -16.68 9.32
C PHE A 231 -16.74 -17.77 10.01
N TYR A 232 -15.43 -17.84 9.74
CA TYR A 232 -14.53 -18.80 10.38
C TYR A 232 -14.16 -18.35 11.81
N THR A 233 -14.22 -17.05 12.11
CA THR A 233 -14.10 -16.51 13.48
C THR A 233 -15.39 -16.67 14.29
N LEU A 234 -16.56 -16.52 13.67
CA LEU A 234 -17.86 -16.55 14.35
C LEU A 234 -18.54 -17.93 14.37
N GLY A 235 -18.03 -18.90 13.60
CA GLY A 235 -18.38 -20.31 13.76
C GLY A 235 -17.73 -20.90 15.01
N GLY A 236 -18.33 -21.97 15.54
CA GLY A 236 -17.67 -22.93 16.42
C GLY A 236 -17.45 -24.24 15.68
N THR A 237 -16.39 -24.97 16.02
CA THR A 237 -16.12 -26.31 15.46
C THR A 237 -16.09 -27.36 16.57
N VAL A 238 -16.30 -28.62 16.19
CA VAL A 238 -16.10 -29.77 17.07
C VAL A 238 -15.13 -30.70 16.37
N GLU A 239 -13.91 -30.77 16.89
CA GLU A 239 -12.80 -31.49 16.26
C GLU A 239 -12.07 -32.32 17.32
N ASN A 240 -11.90 -33.62 17.07
CA ASN A 240 -11.29 -34.58 18.00
C ASN A 240 -11.88 -34.55 19.44
N GLY A 241 -13.18 -34.21 19.56
CA GLY A 241 -13.89 -34.09 20.85
C GLY A 241 -13.73 -32.74 21.56
N VAL A 242 -12.88 -31.84 21.04
CA VAL A 242 -12.77 -30.46 21.53
C VAL A 242 -13.84 -29.61 20.86
N VAL A 243 -14.63 -28.89 21.66
CA VAL A 243 -15.59 -27.88 21.19
C VAL A 243 -14.93 -26.51 21.27
N THR A 244 -14.80 -25.82 20.13
CA THR A 244 -14.40 -24.40 20.09
C THR A 244 -15.62 -23.51 19.93
N THR A 245 -15.64 -22.39 20.65
CA THR A 245 -16.68 -21.37 20.49
C THR A 245 -16.20 -20.20 19.63
N ALA A 246 -17.15 -19.38 19.18
CA ALA A 246 -16.84 -18.09 18.56
C ALA A 246 -16.01 -17.16 19.47
N TRP A 247 -16.05 -17.36 20.80
CA TRP A 247 -15.20 -16.60 21.73
C TRP A 247 -13.76 -17.10 21.75
N ASP A 248 -13.54 -18.42 21.69
CA ASP A 248 -12.20 -19.02 21.59
C ASP A 248 -11.54 -18.69 20.25
N HIS A 249 -12.32 -18.68 19.16
CA HIS A 249 -11.88 -18.21 17.86
C HIS A 249 -11.61 -16.69 17.84
N LEU A 250 -12.44 -15.86 18.47
CA LEU A 250 -12.17 -14.41 18.61
C LEU A 250 -10.91 -14.14 19.44
N LYS A 251 -10.70 -14.87 20.54
CA LYS A 251 -9.46 -14.82 21.33
C LYS A 251 -8.26 -15.26 20.49
N THR A 252 -8.42 -16.30 19.68
CA THR A 252 -7.39 -16.80 18.74
C THR A 252 -7.06 -15.78 17.65
N VAL A 253 -8.02 -14.95 17.21
CA VAL A 253 -7.73 -13.79 16.33
C VAL A 253 -6.89 -12.77 17.09
N MET A 254 -7.33 -12.31 18.26
CA MET A 254 -6.70 -11.20 18.99
C MET A 254 -5.29 -11.54 19.52
N GLU A 255 -5.08 -12.76 20.01
CA GLU A 255 -3.80 -13.21 20.59
C GLU A 255 -2.91 -13.99 19.60
N GLY A 256 -3.43 -14.33 18.41
CA GLY A 256 -2.76 -15.20 17.44
C GLY A 256 -1.81 -14.46 16.49
N TYR A 257 -0.72 -15.13 16.12
CA TYR A 257 0.20 -14.72 15.07
C TYR A 257 -0.33 -15.18 13.69
N TYR A 258 -0.59 -14.26 12.76
CA TYR A 258 -1.21 -14.51 11.45
C TYR A 258 -2.44 -15.45 11.49
N LYS A 259 -3.38 -15.18 12.41
CA LYS A 259 -4.69 -15.86 12.51
C LYS A 259 -5.86 -14.87 12.39
N THR A 260 -5.78 -13.90 11.48
CA THR A 260 -6.83 -12.88 11.31
C THR A 260 -7.90 -13.35 10.32
N PRO A 261 -9.14 -12.83 10.37
CA PRO A 261 -10.18 -13.13 9.37
C PRO A 261 -9.90 -12.52 7.97
N THR A 262 -8.68 -12.02 7.71
CA THR A 262 -8.18 -11.66 6.38
C THR A 262 -6.91 -12.46 6.03
N ASN A 263 -6.04 -12.75 7.01
CA ASN A 263 -4.87 -13.62 6.90
C ASN A 263 -5.02 -14.89 7.77
N GLN A 264 -5.40 -15.98 7.12
CA GLN A 264 -5.34 -17.31 7.73
C GLN A 264 -5.09 -18.34 6.61
N PRO A 265 -3.81 -18.53 6.21
CA PRO A 265 -3.43 -19.41 5.11
C PRO A 265 -3.96 -20.83 5.28
N ASP A 266 -3.93 -21.34 6.51
CA ASP A 266 -4.33 -22.70 6.86
C ASP A 266 -5.12 -22.73 8.19
N PRO A 267 -6.14 -23.59 8.34
CA PRO A 267 -6.70 -24.48 7.30
C PRO A 267 -7.62 -23.74 6.30
N ASN A 268 -7.95 -22.46 6.57
CA ASN A 268 -9.08 -21.79 5.92
C ASN A 268 -8.80 -21.18 4.54
N ASN A 269 -7.53 -21.16 4.08
CA ASN A 269 -7.09 -20.55 2.82
C ASN A 269 -7.62 -19.11 2.63
N LEU A 270 -7.50 -18.31 3.69
CA LEU A 270 -7.72 -16.86 3.68
C LEU A 270 -6.40 -16.17 3.33
N ARG A 271 -6.40 -15.51 2.17
CA ARG A 271 -5.25 -15.05 1.37
C ARG A 271 -5.37 -13.58 0.91
N TRP A 272 -6.40 -12.87 1.36
CA TRP A 272 -6.70 -11.50 0.94
C TRP A 272 -6.70 -10.55 2.11
N VAL A 273 -5.50 -10.06 2.38
CA VAL A 273 -5.14 -9.39 3.63
C VAL A 273 -5.38 -7.90 3.56
N ASN A 274 -5.50 -7.27 4.73
CA ASN A 274 -5.95 -5.90 4.84
C ASN A 274 -4.84 -4.94 4.37
N ILE A 275 -5.10 -4.16 3.33
CA ILE A 275 -4.10 -3.30 2.67
C ILE A 275 -3.50 -2.28 3.65
N LEU A 276 -4.24 -1.83 4.68
CA LEU A 276 -3.67 -0.96 5.71
C LEU A 276 -2.71 -1.74 6.63
N CYS A 277 -3.22 -2.75 7.36
CA CYS A 277 -2.43 -3.52 8.34
C CYS A 277 -1.27 -4.30 7.73
N ASP A 278 -1.49 -4.90 6.56
CA ASP A 278 -0.68 -6.02 6.07
C ASP A 278 0.19 -5.67 4.86
N MET A 279 0.01 -4.48 4.29
CA MET A 279 0.78 -3.99 3.14
C MET A 279 1.35 -2.59 3.39
N LEU A 280 0.51 -1.60 3.71
CA LEU A 280 0.94 -0.19 3.84
C LEU A 280 1.65 0.11 5.18
N VAL A 281 1.38 -0.65 6.25
CA VAL A 281 2.14 -0.52 7.50
C VAL A 281 3.51 -1.22 7.43
N PRO A 282 3.61 -2.53 7.09
CA PRO A 282 4.88 -3.25 7.11
C PRO A 282 5.79 -3.00 5.90
N GLN A 283 5.27 -3.09 4.69
CA GLN A 283 6.10 -3.12 3.48
C GLN A 283 6.32 -1.69 2.95
N ARG A 284 7.42 -1.05 3.35
CA ARG A 284 7.69 0.34 2.95
C ARG A 284 7.90 0.47 1.44
N GLY A 285 8.34 -0.60 0.77
CA GLY A 285 8.38 -0.70 -0.70
C GLY A 285 7.01 -0.45 -1.34
N ILE A 286 5.98 -1.27 -1.05
CA ILE A 286 4.65 -1.08 -1.65
C ILE A 286 4.04 0.28 -1.25
N LEU A 287 4.27 0.77 -0.03
CA LEU A 287 3.85 2.09 0.42
C LEU A 287 4.44 3.22 -0.44
N GLY A 288 5.77 3.22 -0.64
CA GLY A 288 6.46 4.18 -1.50
C GLY A 288 6.04 4.07 -2.97
N GLY A 289 5.91 2.84 -3.47
CA GLY A 289 5.37 2.57 -4.80
C GLY A 289 3.95 3.12 -4.99
N TRP A 290 3.05 2.88 -4.04
CA TRP A 290 1.67 3.37 -4.11
C TRP A 290 1.57 4.89 -4.02
N THR A 291 2.50 5.54 -3.30
CA THR A 291 2.63 7.01 -3.26
C THR A 291 2.94 7.58 -4.65
N MET A 292 3.51 6.80 -5.56
CA MET A 292 3.77 7.17 -6.97
C MET A 292 2.73 6.61 -7.97
N LEU A 293 2.07 5.50 -7.64
CA LEU A 293 0.93 4.96 -8.42
C LEU A 293 -0.22 5.98 -8.49
N MET A 294 -0.63 6.51 -7.33
CA MET A 294 -1.78 7.40 -7.24
C MET A 294 -1.63 8.70 -8.08
N PRO A 295 -0.51 9.45 -8.06
CA PRO A 295 -0.36 10.63 -8.90
C PRO A 295 -0.26 10.28 -10.39
N ALA A 296 0.37 9.16 -10.77
CA ALA A 296 0.38 8.70 -12.15
C ALA A 296 -1.04 8.39 -12.67
N LEU A 297 -1.84 7.65 -11.90
CA LEU A 297 -3.24 7.38 -12.22
C LEU A 297 -4.09 8.66 -12.26
N ASN A 298 -3.91 9.60 -11.32
CA ASN A 298 -4.61 10.89 -11.32
C ASN A 298 -4.25 11.77 -12.55
N LEU A 299 -3.04 11.64 -13.10
CA LEU A 299 -2.64 12.34 -14.33
C LEU A 299 -3.18 11.65 -15.60
N LEU A 300 -3.12 10.32 -15.67
CA LEU A 300 -3.48 9.54 -16.86
C LEU A 300 -5.00 9.31 -17.02
N LEU A 301 -5.67 8.85 -15.96
CA LEU A 301 -6.93 8.13 -16.07
C LEU A 301 -8.18 9.04 -16.14
N PRO A 302 -8.32 10.12 -15.32
CA PRO A 302 -9.47 11.03 -15.43
C PRO A 302 -9.62 11.76 -16.78
N PRO A 303 -8.56 12.24 -17.46
CA PRO A 303 -8.70 12.81 -18.81
C PRO A 303 -9.14 11.77 -19.84
N LEU A 304 -8.55 10.58 -19.81
CA LEU A 304 -8.82 9.50 -20.76
C LEU A 304 -10.26 8.96 -20.63
N ALA A 305 -10.74 8.84 -19.41
CA ALA A 305 -12.15 8.57 -19.09
C ALA A 305 -13.10 9.59 -19.74
N ARG A 306 -12.72 10.87 -19.74
CA ARG A 306 -13.52 12.01 -20.25
C ARG A 306 -13.21 12.39 -21.70
N ARG A 307 -12.51 11.53 -22.46
CA ARG A 307 -12.00 11.80 -23.83
C ARG A 307 -11.17 13.09 -23.98
N ARG A 308 -10.67 13.70 -22.90
CA ARG A 308 -9.89 14.94 -22.94
C ARG A 308 -8.46 14.65 -23.45
N LYS A 309 -7.88 15.59 -24.20
CA LYS A 309 -6.49 15.48 -24.70
C LYS A 309 -5.52 15.33 -23.53
N LEU A 310 -4.56 14.41 -23.64
CA LEU A 310 -3.48 14.23 -22.67
C LEU A 310 -2.34 15.23 -22.99
N PRO A 311 -2.11 16.27 -22.15
CA PRO A 311 -1.15 17.32 -22.50
C PRO A 311 0.30 16.83 -22.30
N PRO A 312 1.25 17.16 -23.20
CA PRO A 312 2.62 16.62 -23.15
C PRO A 312 3.33 16.78 -21.80
N ARG A 313 3.22 17.95 -21.16
CA ARG A 313 3.78 18.22 -19.82
C ARG A 313 3.28 17.24 -18.74
N ALA A 314 2.01 16.81 -18.81
CA ALA A 314 1.48 15.80 -17.89
C ALA A 314 1.97 14.38 -18.20
N MET A 315 2.24 14.07 -19.46
CA MET A 315 2.79 12.77 -19.88
C MET A 315 4.27 12.64 -19.55
N ILE A 316 5.04 13.72 -19.66
CA ILE A 316 6.42 13.79 -19.14
C ILE A 316 6.42 13.59 -17.62
N LEU A 317 5.57 14.30 -16.87
CA LEU A 317 5.50 14.13 -15.41
C LEU A 317 5.02 12.73 -14.99
N ALA A 318 4.00 12.18 -15.64
CA ALA A 318 3.59 10.79 -15.41
C ALA A 318 4.70 9.80 -15.78
N GLY A 319 5.48 10.09 -16.83
CA GLY A 319 6.62 9.28 -17.26
C GLY A 319 7.79 9.33 -16.27
N VAL A 320 8.09 10.50 -15.69
CA VAL A 320 9.08 10.63 -14.60
C VAL A 320 8.63 9.86 -13.35
N ILE A 321 7.36 10.01 -12.96
CA ILE A 321 6.80 9.30 -11.79
C ILE A 321 6.80 7.78 -12.00
N ALA A 322 6.40 7.30 -13.19
CA ALA A 322 6.42 5.88 -13.52
C ALA A 322 7.85 5.35 -13.70
N GLY A 323 8.74 6.13 -14.31
CA GLY A 323 10.14 5.79 -14.51
C GLY A 323 10.93 5.68 -13.21
N GLY A 324 10.56 6.44 -12.18
CA GLY A 324 11.12 6.34 -10.83
C GLY A 324 10.56 5.20 -9.97
N LEU A 325 9.66 4.34 -10.48
CA LEU A 325 9.04 3.25 -9.71
C LEU A 325 9.91 2.01 -9.46
N PRO A 326 10.76 1.48 -10.36
CA PRO A 326 11.37 0.16 -10.15
C PRO A 326 12.13 0.02 -8.82
N LEU A 327 12.96 1.01 -8.49
CA LEU A 327 13.70 1.09 -7.21
C LEU A 327 12.87 1.56 -5.99
N LEU A 328 11.58 1.87 -6.17
CA LEU A 328 10.61 2.04 -5.08
C LEU A 328 9.77 0.77 -4.88
N HIS A 329 9.18 0.25 -5.96
CA HIS A 329 8.45 -1.02 -5.99
C HIS A 329 8.24 -1.52 -7.43
N THR A 330 8.99 -2.54 -7.84
CA THR A 330 8.90 -3.11 -9.20
C THR A 330 7.52 -3.70 -9.53
N HIS A 331 6.78 -4.29 -8.58
CA HIS A 331 5.40 -4.74 -8.83
C HIS A 331 4.44 -3.59 -9.13
N THR A 332 4.61 -2.42 -8.50
CA THR A 332 3.81 -1.24 -8.83
C THR A 332 4.16 -0.69 -10.23
N PHE A 333 5.43 -0.75 -10.63
CA PHE A 333 5.83 -0.43 -12.01
C PHE A 333 5.14 -1.36 -13.02
N LEU A 334 5.21 -2.67 -12.81
CA LEU A 334 4.58 -3.68 -13.67
C LEU A 334 3.06 -3.48 -13.74
N ALA A 335 2.38 -3.31 -12.61
CA ALA A 335 0.93 -3.07 -12.58
C ALA A 335 0.53 -1.77 -13.31
N LEU A 336 1.31 -0.69 -13.15
CA LEU A 336 1.06 0.56 -13.87
C LEU A 336 1.31 0.43 -15.38
N ALA A 337 2.33 -0.33 -15.79
CA ALA A 337 2.61 -0.61 -17.20
C ALA A 337 1.49 -1.43 -17.85
N LEU A 338 1.03 -2.52 -17.21
CA LEU A 338 -0.08 -3.35 -17.66
C LEU A 338 -1.40 -2.56 -17.71
N ALA A 339 -1.71 -1.78 -16.67
CA ALA A 339 -2.88 -0.89 -16.68
C ALA A 339 -2.81 0.10 -17.86
N SER A 340 -1.66 0.73 -18.06
CA SER A 340 -1.46 1.71 -19.14
C SER A 340 -1.56 1.09 -20.53
N LEU A 341 -1.09 -0.15 -20.72
CA LEU A 341 -1.29 -0.90 -21.95
C LEU A 341 -2.78 -1.19 -22.20
N GLY A 342 -3.51 -1.67 -21.20
CA GLY A 342 -4.96 -1.91 -21.33
C GLY A 342 -5.76 -0.63 -21.59
N PHE A 343 -5.39 0.47 -20.93
CA PHE A 343 -5.96 1.80 -21.19
C PHE A 343 -5.67 2.28 -22.63
N LEU A 344 -4.44 2.10 -23.12
CA LEU A 344 -4.04 2.45 -24.49
C LEU A 344 -4.79 1.60 -25.53
N LEU A 345 -4.82 0.28 -25.36
CA LEU A 345 -5.51 -0.64 -26.28
C LEU A 345 -7.00 -0.29 -26.39
N TYR A 346 -7.68 -0.09 -25.26
CA TYR A 346 -9.08 0.33 -25.27
C TYR A 346 -9.29 1.72 -25.89
N ALA A 347 -8.37 2.67 -25.65
CA ALA A 347 -8.43 3.99 -26.25
C ALA A 347 -8.18 3.96 -27.77
N LEU A 348 -7.33 3.08 -28.29
CA LEU A 348 -7.08 2.89 -29.72
C LEU A 348 -8.23 2.17 -30.43
N VAL A 349 -8.85 1.19 -29.77
CA VAL A 349 -10.04 0.48 -30.27
C VAL A 349 -11.25 1.42 -30.30
N THR A 350 -11.44 2.26 -29.27
CA THR A 350 -12.55 3.24 -29.19
C THR A 350 -12.23 4.61 -29.79
N ALA A 351 -11.12 4.76 -30.51
CA ALA A 351 -10.77 5.96 -31.26
C ALA A 351 -11.20 5.85 -32.73
N PRO A 352 -11.79 6.91 -33.32
CA PRO A 352 -12.02 7.01 -34.75
C PRO A 352 -10.77 6.67 -35.57
N ARG A 353 -10.95 5.96 -36.69
CA ARG A 353 -9.85 5.38 -37.49
C ARG A 353 -8.74 6.40 -37.82
N GLY A 354 -9.10 7.66 -38.12
CA GLY A 354 -8.13 8.74 -38.41
C GLY A 354 -7.48 9.42 -37.19
N ARG A 355 -7.96 9.21 -35.96
CA ARG A 355 -7.49 9.92 -34.74
C ARG A 355 -6.64 9.06 -33.80
N ARG A 356 -6.37 7.80 -34.15
CA ARG A 356 -5.53 6.87 -33.36
C ARG A 356 -4.14 7.43 -33.04
N ALA A 357 -3.56 8.23 -33.93
CA ALA A 357 -2.27 8.89 -33.70
C ALA A 357 -2.32 9.93 -32.56
N GLU A 358 -3.45 10.60 -32.32
CA GLU A 358 -3.62 11.53 -31.19
C GLU A 358 -3.71 10.82 -29.84
N VAL A 359 -4.17 9.56 -29.84
CA VAL A 359 -4.17 8.69 -28.65
C VAL A 359 -2.78 8.09 -28.42
N LEU A 360 -2.12 7.63 -29.48
CA LEU A 360 -0.85 6.93 -29.39
C LEU A 360 0.31 7.87 -29.00
N ARG A 361 0.42 9.07 -29.58
CA ARG A 361 1.55 9.99 -29.34
C ARG A 361 1.76 10.37 -27.86
N PRO A 362 0.71 10.72 -27.07
CA PRO A 362 0.86 10.97 -25.63
C PRO A 362 1.35 9.75 -24.84
N PHE A 363 0.87 8.54 -25.18
CA PHE A 363 1.30 7.30 -24.56
C PHE A 363 2.73 6.91 -24.92
N LEU A 364 3.17 7.15 -26.18
CA LEU A 364 4.56 6.97 -26.58
C LEU A 364 5.50 7.94 -25.82
N LEU A 365 5.10 9.20 -25.63
CA LEU A 365 5.88 10.16 -24.84
C LEU A 365 5.97 9.74 -23.37
N TYR A 366 4.85 9.35 -22.77
CA TYR A 366 4.80 8.81 -21.41
C TYR A 366 5.70 7.57 -21.26
N GLY A 367 5.53 6.58 -22.15
CA GLY A 367 6.28 5.32 -22.14
C GLY A 367 7.77 5.49 -22.41
N ALA A 368 8.16 6.37 -23.33
CA ALA A 368 9.57 6.64 -23.62
C ALA A 368 10.29 7.29 -22.43
N VAL A 369 9.66 8.29 -21.77
CA VAL A 369 10.23 8.91 -20.56
C VAL A 369 10.29 7.91 -19.40
N ALA A 370 9.25 7.08 -19.22
CA ALA A 370 9.26 6.03 -18.21
C ALA A 370 10.35 4.99 -18.47
N ALA A 371 10.48 4.48 -19.71
CA ALA A 371 11.47 3.49 -20.08
C ALA A 371 12.91 4.01 -20.00
N ALA A 372 13.17 5.26 -20.42
CA ALA A 372 14.50 5.87 -20.34
C ALA A 372 15.04 5.96 -18.90
N LEU A 373 14.15 6.11 -17.91
CA LEU A 373 14.50 6.12 -16.48
C LEU A 373 14.48 4.72 -15.86
N ALA A 374 13.50 3.88 -16.24
CA ALA A 374 13.28 2.56 -15.64
C ALA A 374 14.26 1.49 -16.14
N LEU A 375 14.62 1.48 -17.43
CA LEU A 375 15.46 0.43 -18.01
C LEU A 375 16.83 0.31 -17.32
N PRO A 376 17.58 1.39 -17.02
CA PRO A 376 18.82 1.28 -16.26
C PRO A 376 18.66 0.66 -14.86
N GLN A 377 17.51 0.85 -14.20
CA GLN A 377 17.22 0.24 -12.89
C GLN A 377 16.92 -1.25 -13.04
N LEU A 378 16.05 -1.59 -14.00
CA LEU A 378 15.63 -2.97 -14.25
C LEU A 378 16.80 -3.84 -14.74
N ILE A 379 17.67 -3.30 -15.60
CA ILE A 379 18.86 -4.00 -16.08
C ILE A 379 19.84 -4.27 -14.94
N ASN A 380 20.22 -3.24 -14.16
CA ASN A 380 21.28 -3.36 -13.16
C ASN A 380 20.86 -4.09 -11.87
N LEU A 381 19.56 -4.30 -11.65
CA LEU A 381 19.03 -4.94 -10.43
C LEU A 381 18.15 -6.14 -10.80
N THR A 382 16.95 -5.88 -11.33
CA THR A 382 15.89 -6.88 -11.51
C THR A 382 16.31 -8.01 -12.47
N PHE A 383 16.94 -7.70 -13.60
CA PHE A 383 17.33 -8.70 -14.59
C PHE A 383 18.58 -9.46 -14.16
N VAL A 384 19.56 -8.82 -13.49
CA VAL A 384 20.71 -9.53 -12.91
C VAL A 384 20.26 -10.57 -11.89
N GLN A 385 19.29 -10.25 -11.03
CA GLN A 385 18.71 -11.19 -10.06
C GLN A 385 17.92 -12.32 -10.75
N ALA A 386 17.02 -11.96 -11.66
CA ALA A 386 16.16 -12.93 -12.34
C ALA A 386 16.92 -13.88 -13.31
N THR A 387 18.03 -13.45 -13.90
CA THR A 387 18.90 -14.32 -14.71
C THR A 387 19.87 -15.16 -13.87
N SER A 388 20.01 -14.86 -12.58
CA SER A 388 20.84 -15.61 -11.63
C SER A 388 20.05 -16.58 -10.76
N SER A 389 18.78 -16.86 -11.09
CA SER A 389 17.92 -17.79 -10.34
C SER A 389 16.68 -18.23 -11.12
N ASP A 390 16.54 -19.54 -11.41
CA ASP A 390 15.42 -20.15 -12.18
C ASP A 390 14.04 -20.09 -11.49
N HIS A 391 13.90 -19.26 -10.45
CA HIS A 391 12.71 -19.12 -9.61
C HIS A 391 11.94 -17.82 -9.87
N PHE A 392 12.47 -16.90 -10.68
CA PHE A 392 11.79 -15.67 -11.06
C PHE A 392 11.11 -15.82 -12.42
N LEU A 393 9.85 -15.38 -12.50
CA LEU A 393 8.90 -15.61 -13.60
C LEU A 393 8.57 -17.09 -13.87
N ARG A 394 7.48 -17.59 -13.27
CA ARG A 394 6.96 -18.96 -13.47
C ARG A 394 5.50 -18.96 -13.90
N PHE A 395 5.10 -19.89 -14.76
CA PHE A 395 3.69 -20.09 -15.11
C PHE A 395 2.99 -20.92 -14.02
N GLN A 396 1.99 -20.34 -13.36
CA GLN A 396 1.13 -21.02 -12.39
C GLN A 396 -0.25 -20.38 -12.44
N PHE A 397 -1.27 -21.15 -12.86
CA PHE A 397 -2.65 -20.65 -12.87
C PHE A 397 -3.16 -20.44 -11.44
N ASN A 398 -3.79 -19.30 -11.16
CA ASN A 398 -4.38 -18.92 -9.87
C ASN A 398 -3.37 -18.81 -8.71
N TRP A 399 -2.33 -18.00 -8.94
CA TRP A 399 -1.29 -17.51 -8.02
C TRP A 399 -1.08 -18.33 -6.73
N CYS A 400 -1.77 -18.07 -5.61
CA CYS A 400 -1.56 -18.81 -4.34
C CYS A 400 -2.67 -19.82 -3.97
N ASN A 401 -3.67 -19.99 -4.82
CA ASN A 401 -4.73 -20.99 -4.64
C ASN A 401 -4.39 -22.33 -5.31
N ASN A 402 -3.27 -22.40 -6.04
CA ASN A 402 -2.78 -23.56 -6.77
C ASN A 402 -1.35 -23.91 -6.31
N ARG A 403 -1.17 -24.09 -5.00
CA ARG A 403 0.14 -24.15 -4.32
C ARG A 403 1.06 -25.16 -4.99
N GLY A 404 2.20 -24.70 -5.51
CA GLY A 404 3.17 -25.55 -6.23
C GLY A 404 2.62 -26.27 -7.47
N GLY A 405 1.50 -25.82 -8.04
CA GLY A 405 0.83 -26.47 -9.17
C GLY A 405 0.04 -27.73 -8.82
N ALA A 406 -0.11 -28.09 -7.53
CA ALA A 406 -0.72 -29.34 -7.08
C ALA A 406 -2.26 -29.42 -7.24
N GLY A 407 -2.90 -28.37 -7.75
CA GLY A 407 -4.35 -28.26 -7.90
C GLY A 407 -4.96 -27.15 -7.07
N LEU A 408 -6.20 -26.77 -7.39
CA LEU A 408 -6.91 -25.69 -6.71
C LEU A 408 -7.38 -26.10 -5.31
N VAL A 409 -6.96 -25.34 -4.28
CA VAL A 409 -7.38 -25.54 -2.87
C VAL A 409 -8.87 -25.15 -2.70
N ASP A 410 -9.28 -24.00 -3.23
CA ASP A 410 -10.69 -23.61 -3.38
C ASP A 410 -11.10 -23.60 -4.86
N PRO A 411 -12.36 -23.92 -5.22
CA PRO A 411 -12.88 -23.67 -6.57
C PRO A 411 -12.70 -22.20 -6.98
N TYR A 412 -12.20 -21.93 -8.19
CA TYR A 412 -11.72 -20.61 -8.64
C TYR A 412 -12.61 -19.41 -8.23
N PHE A 413 -13.91 -19.46 -8.50
CA PHE A 413 -14.83 -18.37 -8.12
C PHE A 413 -15.11 -18.31 -6.61
N TRP A 414 -15.13 -19.45 -5.92
CA TRP A 414 -15.30 -19.49 -4.47
C TRP A 414 -14.08 -18.91 -3.74
N PHE A 415 -12.87 -19.17 -4.23
CA PHE A 415 -11.64 -18.56 -3.72
C PHE A 415 -11.80 -17.04 -3.61
N TYR A 416 -12.18 -16.38 -4.71
CA TYR A 416 -12.35 -14.92 -4.75
C TYR A 416 -13.58 -14.42 -3.99
N ILE A 417 -14.71 -15.15 -3.98
CA ILE A 417 -15.89 -14.77 -3.20
C ILE A 417 -15.60 -14.85 -1.69
N LYS A 418 -14.92 -15.90 -1.22
CA LYS A 418 -14.47 -16.07 0.16
C LYS A 418 -13.49 -14.97 0.55
N ASN A 419 -12.50 -14.71 -0.28
CA ASN A 419 -11.38 -13.83 0.05
C ASN A 419 -11.65 -12.33 -0.14
N ILE A 420 -12.31 -11.92 -1.22
CA ILE A 420 -12.62 -10.51 -1.51
C ILE A 420 -14.01 -10.11 -1.02
N GLY A 421 -14.92 -11.08 -0.83
CA GLY A 421 -16.27 -10.84 -0.34
C GLY A 421 -17.22 -10.26 -1.40
N LEU A 422 -18.30 -9.63 -0.94
CA LEU A 422 -19.30 -8.98 -1.79
C LEU A 422 -18.73 -7.97 -2.82
N PRO A 423 -17.63 -7.23 -2.56
CA PRO A 423 -16.99 -6.39 -3.57
C PRO A 423 -16.62 -7.12 -4.88
N TYR A 424 -16.23 -8.40 -4.84
CA TYR A 424 -15.94 -9.18 -6.05
C TYR A 424 -17.18 -9.30 -6.94
N LEU A 425 -18.31 -9.69 -6.34
CA LEU A 425 -19.59 -9.81 -7.03
C LEU A 425 -20.07 -8.45 -7.58
N LEU A 426 -19.84 -7.37 -6.84
CA LEU A 426 -20.18 -6.01 -7.28
C LEU A 426 -19.32 -5.53 -8.46
N ILE A 427 -18.05 -5.91 -8.53
CA ILE A 427 -17.18 -5.65 -9.70
C ILE A 427 -17.77 -6.35 -10.93
N LEU A 428 -18.08 -7.65 -10.83
CA LEU A 428 -18.66 -8.43 -11.94
C LEU A 428 -20.03 -7.86 -12.38
N LEU A 429 -20.93 -7.56 -11.44
CA LEU A 429 -22.25 -7.01 -11.76
C LEU A 429 -22.18 -5.61 -12.38
N ALA A 430 -21.21 -4.77 -12.00
CA ALA A 430 -21.02 -3.44 -12.58
C ALA A 430 -20.42 -3.47 -14.00
N LEU A 431 -19.70 -4.55 -14.37
CA LEU A 431 -19.27 -4.82 -15.74
C LEU A 431 -20.43 -5.31 -16.62
N LEU A 432 -21.36 -6.07 -16.04
CA LEU A 432 -22.53 -6.65 -16.70
C LEU A 432 -23.74 -5.69 -16.78
N GLU A 433 -23.65 -4.43 -16.35
CA GLU A 433 -24.77 -3.47 -16.46
C GLU A 433 -24.95 -2.93 -17.90
N PHE A 434 -25.54 -3.77 -18.76
CA PHE A 434 -26.02 -3.38 -20.09
C PHE A 434 -27.44 -2.80 -20.02
N ARG A 435 -27.63 -1.56 -20.48
CA ARG A 435 -28.97 -0.96 -20.62
C ARG A 435 -29.69 -1.48 -21.87
N LYS A 436 -30.59 -2.47 -21.69
CA LYS A 436 -31.52 -2.92 -22.75
C LYS A 436 -32.39 -1.80 -23.36
N GLY A 437 -32.67 -0.74 -22.61
CA GLY A 437 -33.47 0.39 -23.08
C GLY A 437 -32.77 1.30 -24.09
N ASP A 438 -31.43 1.43 -24.01
CA ASP A 438 -30.71 2.41 -24.82
C ASP A 438 -30.72 2.00 -26.32
N LEU A 439 -30.69 0.70 -26.63
CA LEU A 439 -30.75 0.19 -28.02
C LEU A 439 -32.11 0.41 -28.69
N ARG A 440 -33.23 0.26 -27.96
CA ARG A 440 -34.57 0.54 -28.51
C ARG A 440 -34.77 2.04 -28.69
N ALA A 441 -34.50 2.84 -27.67
CA ALA A 441 -34.57 4.31 -27.79
C ALA A 441 -33.65 4.87 -28.89
N GLU A 442 -32.54 4.20 -29.20
CA GLU A 442 -31.66 4.55 -30.32
C GLU A 442 -32.21 4.10 -31.68
N ALA A 443 -32.82 2.91 -31.77
CA ALA A 443 -33.54 2.48 -32.97
C ALA A 443 -34.77 3.36 -33.26
N ASP A 444 -35.56 3.70 -32.23
CA ASP A 444 -36.74 4.56 -32.34
C ASP A 444 -36.35 6.00 -32.76
N ARG A 445 -35.26 6.55 -32.19
CA ARG A 445 -34.72 7.88 -32.58
C ARG A 445 -34.03 7.85 -33.95
N ALA A 446 -33.39 6.75 -34.34
CA ALA A 446 -32.83 6.59 -35.68
C ALA A 446 -33.94 6.48 -36.73
N ALA A 447 -35.00 5.71 -36.45
CA ALA A 447 -36.18 5.61 -37.31
C ALA A 447 -36.90 6.95 -37.45
N ALA A 448 -37.07 7.72 -36.36
CA ALA A 448 -37.63 9.07 -36.43
C ALA A 448 -36.81 10.00 -37.33
N ARG A 449 -35.47 9.94 -37.24
CA ARG A 449 -34.56 10.78 -38.03
C ARG A 449 -34.45 10.36 -39.49
N ASP A 450 -34.38 9.06 -39.78
CA ASP A 450 -34.42 8.55 -41.16
C ASP A 450 -35.83 8.74 -41.79
N ALA A 451 -36.88 8.94 -40.98
CA ALA A 451 -38.22 9.36 -41.41
C ALA A 451 -38.44 10.90 -41.46
N GLY A 452 -37.43 11.71 -41.14
CA GLY A 452 -37.51 13.17 -41.19
C GLY A 452 -38.40 13.83 -40.12
N LEU A 453 -38.76 13.12 -39.05
CA LEU A 453 -39.54 13.66 -37.94
C LEU A 453 -38.66 14.54 -37.02
N PRO A 454 -39.18 15.67 -36.51
CA PRO A 454 -38.43 16.53 -35.58
C PRO A 454 -38.16 15.82 -34.23
N ASP A 455 -36.97 16.02 -33.67
CA ASP A 455 -36.63 15.52 -32.32
C ASP A 455 -37.54 16.18 -31.27
N ALA A 456 -38.34 15.37 -30.57
CA ALA A 456 -39.42 15.86 -29.70
C ALA A 456 -38.97 16.61 -28.41
N ASP A 457 -37.67 16.66 -28.12
CA ASP A 457 -37.08 17.47 -27.04
C ASP A 457 -36.75 18.93 -27.50
N ALA A 458 -37.07 19.30 -28.75
CA ALA A 458 -36.89 20.66 -29.29
C ALA A 458 -37.97 21.66 -28.82
N THR A 459 -38.14 21.81 -27.50
CA THR A 459 -38.94 22.90 -26.93
C THR A 459 -38.13 24.19 -26.89
N ASP A 460 -38.47 25.17 -27.72
CA ASP A 460 -37.88 26.51 -27.67
C ASP A 460 -38.07 27.16 -26.29
N LEU A 461 -36.95 27.50 -25.64
CA LEU A 461 -36.91 28.51 -24.60
C LEU A 461 -36.46 29.83 -25.25
N PRO A 462 -37.24 30.93 -25.17
CA PRO A 462 -36.88 32.19 -25.80
C PRO A 462 -35.52 32.70 -25.34
N GLN A 463 -34.57 32.81 -26.27
CA GLN A 463 -33.30 33.49 -26.01
C GLN A 463 -33.51 35.00 -26.04
N THR A 464 -33.57 35.63 -24.87
CA THR A 464 -33.56 37.10 -24.76
C THR A 464 -32.20 37.65 -25.22
N GLN A 465 -32.09 37.98 -26.51
CA GLN A 465 -30.89 38.59 -27.08
C GLN A 465 -30.72 40.02 -26.56
N ALA A 466 -29.81 40.22 -25.60
CA ALA A 466 -29.30 41.54 -25.27
C ALA A 466 -28.25 41.95 -26.33
N GLN A 467 -28.69 42.68 -27.35
CA GLN A 467 -27.77 43.34 -28.29
C GLN A 467 -27.06 44.51 -27.59
N PRO A 468 -25.73 44.64 -27.67
CA PRO A 468 -25.05 45.89 -27.36
C PRO A 468 -25.27 46.89 -28.51
N ALA A 469 -25.44 48.17 -28.17
CA ALA A 469 -25.44 49.27 -29.12
C ALA A 469 -24.45 50.33 -28.63
N ASP A 470 -23.43 50.62 -29.45
CA ASP A 470 -22.42 51.63 -29.16
C ASP A 470 -22.91 53.03 -29.55
N ALA A 471 -22.64 54.03 -28.71
CA ALA A 471 -22.68 55.45 -29.06
C ALA A 471 -21.78 56.25 -28.10
N GLU A 472 -21.09 57.29 -28.60
CA GLU A 472 -20.02 57.98 -27.88
C GLU A 472 -20.43 59.30 -27.20
N ALA A 473 -19.58 59.70 -26.24
CA ALA A 473 -19.07 61.07 -26.02
C ALA A 473 -19.84 62.16 -25.23
N THR A 474 -19.02 62.89 -24.46
CA THR A 474 -19.19 64.27 -23.92
C THR A 474 -20.25 64.57 -22.84
N GLY A 475 -19.82 65.27 -21.77
CA GLY A 475 -20.74 65.90 -20.79
C GLY A 475 -20.21 65.97 -19.34
N GLN A 476 -19.49 67.05 -19.01
CA GLN A 476 -19.24 67.54 -17.63
C GLN A 476 -19.68 69.03 -17.58
N PRO A 477 -19.89 69.68 -16.41
CA PRO A 477 -19.91 69.17 -15.02
C PRO A 477 -21.06 69.70 -14.10
N ALA A 478 -21.27 69.01 -12.96
CA ALA A 478 -21.61 69.56 -11.62
C ALA A 478 -22.94 70.32 -11.35
N ILE A 479 -23.11 70.64 -10.05
CA ILE A 479 -23.99 71.66 -9.38
C ILE A 479 -25.32 71.18 -8.73
N GLU A 480 -25.39 71.45 -7.43
CA GLU A 480 -26.53 71.68 -6.49
C GLU A 480 -27.64 70.64 -6.17
N ALA A 481 -28.06 70.73 -4.90
CA ALA A 481 -29.38 70.34 -4.37
C ALA A 481 -30.04 71.61 -3.81
N PRO A 482 -31.39 71.65 -3.63
CA PRO A 482 -31.88 71.82 -2.26
C PRO A 482 -33.29 71.22 -1.97
N ALA A 483 -33.60 71.12 -0.65
CA ALA A 483 -34.93 71.18 0.00
C ALA A 483 -36.10 70.24 -0.45
N GLY A 484 -37.08 69.91 0.40
CA GLY A 484 -37.23 70.14 1.85
C GLY A 484 -38.70 69.99 2.33
N GLU A 485 -38.90 69.69 3.62
CA GLU A 485 -40.18 69.83 4.37
C GLU A 485 -41.39 68.95 3.95
N ASN A 486 -42.42 68.65 4.78
CA ASN A 486 -42.57 68.63 6.25
C ASN A 486 -43.80 67.75 6.63
N ALA A 487 -43.76 67.03 7.77
CA ALA A 487 -44.93 66.70 8.62
C ALA A 487 -44.54 65.91 9.89
N GLN A 488 -45.02 66.35 11.06
CA GLN A 488 -44.97 65.67 12.37
C GLN A 488 -46.38 65.74 13.00
N PRO A 489 -46.78 64.86 13.96
CA PRO A 489 -46.38 64.95 15.39
C PRO A 489 -45.80 63.60 15.93
N SER A 490 -44.99 63.49 17.00
CA SER A 490 -45.08 63.92 18.42
C SER A 490 -46.13 63.13 19.25
N ALA A 491 -45.89 62.61 20.46
CA ALA A 491 -44.69 62.48 21.31
C ALA A 491 -44.89 61.30 22.32
N GLY A 492 -43.87 60.87 23.10
CA GLY A 492 -44.07 59.72 24.03
C GLY A 492 -42.89 59.10 24.82
N ASP A 493 -41.73 59.78 24.95
CA ASP A 493 -40.68 59.71 26.00
C ASP A 493 -40.06 58.39 26.58
N ALA A 494 -38.81 58.52 27.08
CA ALA A 494 -38.05 57.60 27.96
C ALA A 494 -37.74 56.16 27.43
N GLN A 495 -36.57 55.74 26.93
CA GLN A 495 -35.14 56.11 27.13
C GLN A 495 -34.58 55.84 28.55
N PRO A 496 -33.29 55.43 28.73
CA PRO A 496 -32.42 54.66 27.79
C PRO A 496 -31.28 53.77 28.40
N PHE A 497 -30.50 53.10 27.52
CA PHE A 497 -29.06 52.71 27.65
C PHE A 497 -28.64 51.87 28.89
N THR A 498 -27.43 51.28 29.06
CA THR A 498 -26.22 50.97 28.23
C THR A 498 -25.77 49.55 28.70
N GLY A 499 -24.88 48.74 28.12
CA GLY A 499 -23.62 48.98 27.41
C GLY A 499 -22.51 48.10 28.04
N ASN A 500 -21.78 47.33 27.22
CA ASN A 500 -20.62 46.45 27.48
C ASN A 500 -19.97 46.39 28.89
N GLY A 501 -19.72 45.15 29.39
CA GLY A 501 -18.84 44.89 30.55
C GLY A 501 -18.35 43.43 30.62
N GLN A 502 -17.09 43.20 31.03
CA GLN A 502 -16.40 41.89 30.99
C GLN A 502 -16.33 41.16 32.35
N VAL A 503 -16.37 39.81 32.29
CA VAL A 503 -15.53 38.86 33.08
C VAL A 503 -15.85 38.65 34.59
N LEU A 504 -15.57 37.41 35.06
CA LEU A 504 -15.78 36.84 36.42
C LEU A 504 -17.26 36.68 36.85
N ALA A 505 -17.63 35.85 37.83
CA ALA A 505 -17.13 34.53 38.25
C ALA A 505 -18.17 33.86 39.19
N ASP A 506 -18.08 32.53 39.32
CA ASP A 506 -18.52 31.67 40.43
C ASP A 506 -19.94 31.69 41.04
N ALA A 507 -20.34 30.46 41.40
CA ALA A 507 -21.18 30.05 42.53
C ALA A 507 -22.72 30.22 42.53
N ALA A 508 -23.36 29.10 42.90
CA ALA A 508 -24.57 28.88 43.71
C ALA A 508 -25.72 29.93 43.75
N GLY A 509 -27.00 29.52 43.70
CA GLY A 509 -27.56 28.15 43.73
C GLY A 509 -29.01 28.16 44.26
N ILE A 510 -29.47 27.04 44.84
CA ILE A 510 -30.74 26.90 45.61
C ILE A 510 -32.02 27.03 44.72
N ALA A 511 -32.54 25.92 44.17
CA ALA A 511 -33.66 25.11 44.72
C ALA A 511 -35.06 25.64 44.24
N THR A 512 -36.21 24.95 44.34
CA THR A 512 -36.66 23.80 45.16
C THR A 512 -37.59 22.82 44.39
N ASP A 513 -37.80 21.63 44.98
CA ASP A 513 -39.00 20.74 44.98
C ASP A 513 -39.78 20.43 43.67
N SER A 514 -40.18 19.17 43.39
CA SER A 514 -40.96 18.34 44.32
C SER A 514 -41.10 16.85 43.90
N LEU A 515 -41.11 15.95 44.91
CA LEU A 515 -42.06 14.84 45.23
C LEU A 515 -42.80 14.13 44.06
N ASN A 516 -43.08 12.81 44.03
CA ASN A 516 -43.07 11.67 44.99
C ASN A 516 -43.28 10.36 44.13
N ARG A 517 -43.23 9.06 44.55
CA ARG A 517 -42.89 8.23 45.74
C ARG A 517 -42.71 6.76 45.22
N GLY A 518 -42.51 5.72 46.05
CA GLY A 518 -42.82 4.32 45.63
C GLY A 518 -41.93 3.14 46.08
N ASP A 519 -41.41 3.12 47.30
CA ASP A 519 -41.17 1.94 48.18
C ASP A 519 -40.61 0.60 47.61
N SER A 520 -39.28 0.41 47.75
CA SER A 520 -38.57 -0.57 48.64
C SER A 520 -39.12 -2.01 48.90
N PRO A 521 -38.25 -3.03 49.19
CA PRO A 521 -37.00 -2.90 49.96
C PRO A 521 -35.73 -3.68 49.49
N LEU A 522 -34.60 -3.31 50.10
CA LEU A 522 -33.25 -3.95 50.07
C LEU A 522 -32.98 -4.69 51.41
N PRO A 523 -31.87 -5.46 51.57
CA PRO A 523 -30.53 -4.91 51.95
C PRO A 523 -29.35 -5.59 51.19
N ALA A 524 -28.04 -5.33 51.39
CA ALA A 524 -27.17 -4.18 51.75
C ALA A 524 -25.71 -4.75 51.90
N ALA A 525 -24.56 -4.06 51.88
CA ALA A 525 -24.13 -2.66 51.67
C ALA A 525 -22.72 -2.69 50.98
N GLN A 526 -22.43 -1.83 50.00
CA GLN A 526 -21.60 -0.59 50.05
C GLN A 526 -20.10 -0.66 50.51
N PRO A 527 -19.18 0.03 49.81
CA PRO A 527 -17.79 0.28 50.22
C PRO A 527 -17.60 1.66 50.90
N SER A 528 -16.37 1.97 51.35
CA SER A 528 -15.97 3.30 51.86
C SER A 528 -14.60 3.77 51.33
N SER A 529 -14.39 5.09 51.33
CA SER A 529 -13.23 5.80 50.78
C SER A 529 -12.35 6.44 51.86
N ALA A 530 -11.08 6.72 51.56
CA ALA A 530 -10.29 7.77 52.22
C ALA A 530 -9.11 8.26 51.33
N THR A 531 -8.68 9.51 51.50
CA THR A 531 -7.58 10.13 50.72
C THR A 531 -6.72 11.08 51.58
N ALA A 532 -5.40 10.86 51.58
CA ALA A 532 -4.30 11.78 51.93
C ALA A 532 -2.98 11.10 51.43
N GLY A 533 -1.86 11.76 51.10
CA GLY A 533 -1.38 13.11 51.42
C GLY A 533 -0.51 13.08 52.70
N LEU A 534 0.73 13.57 52.75
CA LEU A 534 1.65 14.15 51.76
C LEU A 534 3.08 14.15 52.39
N GLU A 535 4.06 14.70 51.68
CA GLU A 535 5.38 15.16 52.16
C GLU A 535 6.57 14.19 52.31
N VAL A 536 7.73 14.79 52.05
CA VAL A 536 9.08 14.22 51.92
C VAL A 536 9.90 14.59 53.15
N ARG A 537 10.75 13.68 53.65
CA ARG A 537 12.09 14.06 54.14
C ARG A 537 13.06 12.89 54.19
N ALA A 538 14.34 13.20 53.94
CA ALA A 538 15.45 12.27 53.98
C ALA A 538 16.35 12.53 55.20
N ALA A 539 17.02 11.50 55.68
CA ALA A 539 18.22 11.58 56.50
C ALA A 539 19.05 10.29 56.30
N ALA A 540 20.37 10.39 56.41
CA ALA A 540 21.28 9.24 56.30
C ALA A 540 21.53 8.57 57.67
N GLY A 541 21.92 7.29 57.67
CA GLY A 541 22.24 6.54 58.89
C GLY A 541 23.13 5.33 58.59
N ALA A 542 24.44 5.51 58.77
CA ALA A 542 25.45 4.44 58.77
C ALA A 542 25.53 3.82 60.21
N VAL A 543 26.23 2.72 60.53
CA VAL A 543 27.20 1.86 59.81
C VAL A 543 27.39 0.51 60.57
N ASP A 544 28.18 -0.42 60.02
CA ASP A 544 28.79 -1.63 60.64
C ASP A 544 27.92 -2.81 61.13
N GLY A 545 28.53 -4.02 61.20
CA GLY A 545 27.95 -5.20 61.90
C GLY A 545 28.34 -6.62 61.46
N ALA A 546 29.61 -6.90 61.14
CA ALA A 546 30.12 -8.19 60.63
C ALA A 546 29.62 -9.51 61.29
N GLY A 547 29.50 -10.61 60.50
CA GLY A 547 29.30 -11.97 61.05
C GLY A 547 29.01 -13.10 60.04
N ALA A 548 30.04 -13.88 59.70
CA ALA A 548 29.97 -15.24 59.12
C ALA A 548 30.82 -16.17 60.04
N PRO A 549 30.80 -17.54 59.97
CA PRO A 549 30.39 -18.39 58.83
C PRO A 549 29.65 -19.73 59.20
N GLU A 550 29.64 -20.68 58.24
CA GLU A 550 29.43 -22.15 58.35
C GLU A 550 28.04 -22.73 58.67
N GLY A 551 27.74 -23.95 58.13
CA GLY A 551 26.68 -24.82 58.69
C GLY A 551 25.75 -25.65 57.78
N ALA A 552 26.28 -26.50 56.89
CA ALA A 552 25.66 -27.75 56.37
C ALA A 552 24.13 -27.87 56.03
N SER A 553 23.84 -28.07 54.73
CA SER A 553 22.80 -28.95 54.14
C SER A 553 21.42 -29.17 54.79
N ARG A 554 20.34 -28.91 54.02
CA ARG A 554 19.24 -29.89 53.82
C ARG A 554 18.38 -29.57 52.59
N THR A 555 17.82 -30.62 51.98
CA THR A 555 16.91 -30.57 50.84
C THR A 555 15.45 -30.74 51.28
N SER A 556 14.55 -29.83 50.87
CA SER A 556 13.16 -30.18 50.49
C SER A 556 12.37 -28.96 49.98
N ALA A 557 11.81 -29.11 48.78
CA ALA A 557 10.48 -28.69 48.33
C ALA A 557 9.81 -27.39 48.82
N LEU A 558 9.32 -26.62 47.84
CA LEU A 558 8.07 -25.85 47.83
C LEU A 558 7.89 -24.73 48.88
N ASP A 559 7.89 -23.49 48.40
CA ASP A 559 6.63 -22.74 48.39
C ASP A 559 6.57 -21.76 47.20
N ALA A 560 5.35 -21.43 46.75
CA ALA A 560 5.14 -20.75 45.46
C ALA A 560 4.81 -19.26 45.60
N ALA A 561 5.76 -18.39 45.24
CA ALA A 561 5.46 -16.98 44.97
C ALA A 561 4.70 -16.84 43.64
N PRO A 562 3.64 -16.00 43.56
CA PRO A 562 2.88 -15.85 42.33
C PRO A 562 3.70 -15.10 41.27
N GLN A 563 4.04 -15.77 40.18
CA GLN A 563 4.59 -15.11 39.00
C GLN A 563 3.52 -14.21 38.37
N GLU A 564 3.86 -12.95 38.10
CA GLU A 564 3.09 -12.13 37.17
C GLU A 564 3.04 -12.83 35.79
N PRO A 565 1.95 -12.66 35.02
CA PRO A 565 1.81 -13.32 33.72
C PRO A 565 2.86 -12.78 32.74
N ALA A 566 3.92 -13.54 32.53
CA ALA A 566 5.01 -13.22 31.62
C ALA A 566 4.45 -12.89 30.22
N ARG A 567 4.60 -11.62 29.81
CA ARG A 567 4.29 -11.20 28.44
C ARG A 567 5.19 -11.99 27.51
N ARG A 568 4.58 -12.71 26.54
CA ARG A 568 5.26 -13.71 25.71
C ARG A 568 6.45 -13.12 24.96
N SER A 569 7.66 -13.34 25.48
CA SER A 569 8.89 -13.25 24.71
C SER A 569 8.90 -14.41 23.70
N VAL A 570 8.60 -14.11 22.44
CA VAL A 570 8.69 -15.09 21.35
C VAL A 570 10.16 -15.21 20.95
N PHE A 571 10.91 -16.03 21.68
CA PHE A 571 12.32 -16.28 21.40
C PHE A 571 12.49 -17.12 20.12
N ALA A 572 13.32 -16.59 19.22
CA ALA A 572 14.26 -17.33 18.37
C ALA A 572 13.76 -18.49 17.47
N HIS A 573 12.49 -18.53 17.08
CA HIS A 573 12.07 -19.25 15.88
C HIS A 573 11.94 -18.28 14.70
N ASP A 574 12.49 -18.65 13.53
CA ASP A 574 12.19 -17.95 12.27
C ASP A 574 10.70 -18.16 11.95
N MET A 575 9.90 -17.14 12.27
CA MET A 575 8.45 -17.18 12.08
C MET A 575 8.11 -17.02 10.59
N PRO A 576 7.07 -17.73 10.09
CA PRO A 576 6.75 -17.72 8.67
C PRO A 576 6.42 -16.31 8.19
N ALA A 577 6.91 -15.99 6.99
CA ALA A 577 6.73 -14.68 6.38
C ALA A 577 5.25 -14.39 6.10
N TYR A 578 4.97 -13.16 5.66
CA TYR A 578 3.62 -12.70 5.43
C TYR A 578 2.85 -13.64 4.47
N GLY A 579 1.81 -14.31 5.00
CA GLY A 579 0.92 -15.19 4.24
C GLY A 579 1.47 -16.59 3.97
N GLN A 580 2.57 -16.99 4.60
CA GLN A 580 3.17 -18.31 4.44
C GLN A 580 2.68 -19.30 5.51
N SER A 581 2.64 -20.59 5.15
CA SER A 581 2.71 -21.65 6.16
C SER A 581 4.08 -21.60 6.86
N ARG A 582 4.27 -22.34 7.95
CA ARG A 582 5.66 -22.65 8.38
C ARG A 582 6.41 -23.23 7.18
N LEU A 583 7.64 -22.77 6.96
CA LEU A 583 8.57 -23.48 6.11
C LEU A 583 8.85 -24.81 6.80
N ASN A 584 8.68 -25.92 6.09
CA ASN A 584 9.17 -27.21 6.59
C ASN A 584 10.69 -27.15 6.53
N THR A 585 11.33 -27.07 7.69
CA THR A 585 12.71 -27.55 7.85
C THR A 585 12.77 -28.99 7.34
N VAL A 586 13.85 -29.36 6.64
CA VAL A 586 14.00 -30.69 6.01
C VAL A 586 14.46 -31.74 7.04
N GLU A 587 13.94 -31.61 8.26
CA GLU A 587 14.28 -32.40 9.44
C GLU A 587 12.96 -32.88 10.08
N ASP A 588 12.92 -34.16 10.41
CA ASP A 588 11.83 -34.90 11.08
C ASP A 588 10.44 -34.92 10.40
N ILE A 589 10.30 -35.78 9.38
CA ILE A 589 9.03 -36.45 9.06
C ILE A 589 9.24 -37.97 9.00
N GLU A 590 8.94 -38.66 10.11
CA GLU A 590 8.56 -40.09 10.00
C GLU A 590 7.18 -40.19 9.33
N PRO A 591 6.99 -41.06 8.32
CA PRO A 591 5.73 -41.15 7.58
C PRO A 591 4.65 -41.93 8.35
N LEU A 592 4.03 -41.26 9.33
CA LEU A 592 2.78 -41.70 9.96
C LEU A 592 1.68 -41.82 8.91
N THR A 593 1.37 -43.06 8.50
CA THR A 593 0.41 -43.38 7.43
C THR A 593 -1.00 -43.60 7.99
N PRO A 594 -1.98 -42.72 7.73
CA PRO A 594 -3.38 -42.95 8.07
C PRO A 594 -4.05 -43.73 6.93
N GLN A 595 -4.49 -44.97 7.20
CA GLN A 595 -5.21 -45.75 6.19
C GLN A 595 -6.60 -45.14 5.91
N MET A 596 -6.77 -44.55 4.72
CA MET A 596 -8.08 -44.11 4.21
C MET A 596 -8.68 -45.18 3.28
N PRO A 597 -10.00 -45.44 3.33
CA PRO A 597 -10.62 -46.54 2.60
C PRO A 597 -10.67 -46.31 1.08
N TYR A 598 -10.41 -47.38 0.34
CA TYR A 598 -10.22 -47.40 -1.12
C TYR A 598 -11.50 -47.13 -1.92
N VAL A 599 -11.51 -46.06 -2.73
CA VAL A 599 -12.54 -45.78 -3.73
C VAL A 599 -12.05 -46.23 -5.11
N ARG A 600 -12.81 -47.09 -5.80
CA ARG A 600 -12.43 -47.65 -7.11
C ARG A 600 -12.35 -46.56 -8.21
N PRO A 601 -11.31 -46.57 -9.06
CA PRO A 601 -11.34 -45.84 -10.33
C PRO A 601 -12.34 -46.47 -11.32
N LEU A 602 -12.86 -45.66 -12.25
CA LEU A 602 -13.75 -46.09 -13.33
C LEU A 602 -12.98 -46.63 -14.55
N PRO A 603 -13.52 -47.61 -15.31
CA PRO A 603 -12.83 -48.17 -16.48
C PRO A 603 -12.67 -47.18 -17.65
N PRO A 604 -11.64 -47.33 -18.51
CA PRO A 604 -11.15 -46.29 -19.42
C PRO A 604 -11.93 -46.13 -20.75
N GLU A 605 -13.21 -46.48 -20.80
CA GLU A 605 -14.01 -46.52 -22.05
C GLU A 605 -14.91 -45.29 -22.28
N LYS A 606 -14.79 -44.24 -21.46
CA LYS A 606 -15.63 -43.02 -21.56
C LYS A 606 -14.85 -41.70 -21.68
N LEU A 607 -13.66 -41.74 -22.28
CA LEU A 607 -12.83 -40.57 -22.56
C LEU A 607 -12.27 -40.58 -24.01
N ARG A 608 -13.13 -40.32 -25.00
CA ARG A 608 -12.75 -39.98 -26.38
C ARG A 608 -13.73 -38.97 -27.00
N ALA A 609 -13.23 -38.21 -27.99
CA ALA A 609 -13.81 -37.03 -28.62
C ALA A 609 -13.91 -35.79 -27.71
N ALA A 610 -13.47 -34.59 -28.11
CA ALA A 610 -12.83 -34.19 -29.37
C ALA A 610 -11.67 -33.20 -29.15
N ALA A 611 -10.60 -33.38 -29.90
CA ALA A 611 -9.54 -32.39 -30.10
C ALA A 611 -9.67 -31.80 -31.52
N PHE A 612 -9.20 -30.57 -31.71
CA PHE A 612 -9.29 -29.87 -33.00
C PHE A 612 -8.24 -30.40 -34.00
N SER A 613 -8.61 -30.45 -35.29
CA SER A 613 -7.68 -30.64 -36.40
C SER A 613 -7.55 -29.33 -37.19
N PRO A 614 -6.33 -28.86 -37.52
CA PRO A 614 -6.13 -27.61 -38.25
C PRO A 614 -5.88 -27.86 -39.75
N ASP A 615 -6.93 -28.10 -40.53
CA ASP A 615 -6.90 -28.03 -42.00
C ASP A 615 -8.32 -27.90 -42.55
N ASP A 616 -8.76 -26.67 -42.83
CA ASP A 616 -9.79 -26.34 -43.84
C ASP A 616 -9.82 -24.83 -44.06
N SER A 617 -9.06 -24.36 -45.05
CA SER A 617 -9.06 -22.97 -45.52
C SER A 617 -9.31 -22.91 -47.02
N ASP A 618 -10.03 -21.88 -47.45
CA ASP A 618 -10.54 -21.61 -48.80
C ASP A 618 -11.80 -22.36 -49.25
N ARG A 619 -12.59 -21.64 -50.06
CA ARG A 619 -13.95 -21.96 -50.56
C ARG A 619 -15.03 -21.77 -49.47
N VAL A 620 -16.21 -21.23 -49.76
CA VAL A 620 -16.88 -20.98 -51.06
C VAL A 620 -17.25 -19.52 -51.24
N GLY A 621 -17.16 -19.02 -52.48
CA GLY A 621 -17.84 -17.79 -52.91
C GLY A 621 -18.68 -18.03 -54.17
N VAL A 622 -19.85 -17.36 -54.23
CA VAL A 622 -20.68 -17.10 -55.43
C VAL A 622 -21.13 -18.32 -56.29
N MET A 623 -22.43 -18.62 -56.26
CA MET A 623 -23.28 -18.64 -57.48
C MET A 623 -24.78 -18.59 -57.14
N ARG A 624 -25.67 -18.61 -58.16
CA ARG A 624 -27.03 -18.04 -58.09
C ARG A 624 -28.07 -18.85 -58.91
N ALA A 625 -29.32 -18.83 -58.41
CA ALA A 625 -30.61 -18.95 -59.14
C ALA A 625 -31.27 -20.33 -59.34
N VAL A 626 -32.59 -20.24 -59.64
CA VAL A 626 -33.54 -21.24 -60.18
C VAL A 626 -34.13 -22.27 -59.19
N THR A 627 -35.24 -21.92 -58.53
CA THR A 627 -36.62 -22.38 -58.88
C THR A 627 -37.66 -21.71 -57.97
N GLY A 628 -38.92 -21.60 -58.44
CA GLY A 628 -40.11 -21.44 -57.58
C GLY A 628 -40.48 -20.02 -57.15
N SER A 629 -41.78 -19.71 -57.20
CA SER A 629 -42.36 -18.41 -56.84
C SER A 629 -43.35 -18.51 -55.68
N ALA A 630 -43.09 -17.82 -54.57
CA ALA A 630 -44.10 -17.50 -53.55
C ALA A 630 -43.63 -16.38 -52.60
N GLY A 631 -44.55 -15.49 -52.21
CA GLY A 631 -44.46 -14.67 -50.99
C GLY A 631 -43.59 -13.41 -51.01
N GLN A 632 -44.17 -12.28 -50.57
CA GLN A 632 -43.41 -11.16 -50.04
C GLN A 632 -43.05 -11.43 -48.58
N GLU A 633 -41.91 -12.08 -48.30
CA GLU A 633 -41.33 -12.05 -46.96
C GLU A 633 -40.43 -10.81 -46.80
N ALA A 634 -40.62 -10.09 -45.69
CA ALA A 634 -39.74 -8.98 -45.32
C ALA A 634 -38.33 -9.52 -45.02
N SER A 635 -37.35 -9.05 -45.79
CA SER A 635 -35.94 -9.46 -45.69
C SER A 635 -35.39 -9.27 -44.27
N ARG A 636 -35.44 -10.34 -43.47
CA ARG A 636 -34.76 -10.44 -42.18
C ARG A 636 -33.26 -10.54 -42.43
N ARG A 637 -32.60 -9.38 -42.54
CA ARG A 637 -31.14 -9.31 -42.38
C ARG A 637 -30.75 -9.96 -41.04
N PRO A 638 -29.63 -10.70 -40.98
CA PRO A 638 -29.19 -11.30 -39.73
C PRO A 638 -28.95 -10.18 -38.71
N LEU A 639 -29.56 -10.31 -37.52
CA LEU A 639 -29.61 -9.27 -36.49
C LEU A 639 -28.20 -8.69 -36.15
N LEU A 640 -27.16 -9.51 -36.30
CA LEU A 640 -25.76 -9.14 -36.15
C LEU A 640 -25.30 -8.03 -37.11
N GLU A 641 -25.63 -8.07 -38.40
CA GLU A 641 -25.24 -7.02 -39.36
C GLU A 641 -25.90 -5.69 -39.02
N GLU A 642 -27.16 -5.72 -38.59
CA GLU A 642 -27.91 -4.52 -38.20
C GLU A 642 -27.37 -3.93 -36.88
N ILE A 643 -26.96 -4.78 -35.93
CA ILE A 643 -26.23 -4.37 -34.72
C ILE A 643 -24.87 -3.74 -35.05
N PHE A 644 -24.11 -4.31 -36.00
CA PHE A 644 -22.81 -3.76 -36.42
C PHE A 644 -22.93 -2.47 -37.24
N HIS A 645 -23.97 -2.29 -38.06
CA HIS A 645 -24.15 -1.07 -38.86
C HIS A 645 -24.87 0.07 -38.13
N SER A 646 -25.82 -0.21 -37.24
CA SER A 646 -26.50 0.82 -36.44
C SER A 646 -25.52 1.52 -35.48
N SER A 647 -24.71 0.74 -34.76
CA SER A 647 -23.64 1.26 -33.90
C SER A 647 -22.63 2.12 -34.67
N TYR A 648 -22.33 1.80 -35.93
CA TYR A 648 -21.43 2.58 -36.79
C TYR A 648 -22.04 3.92 -37.29
N ARG A 649 -23.38 4.05 -37.33
CA ARG A 649 -24.05 5.34 -37.63
C ARG A 649 -24.20 6.22 -36.40
N ALA A 650 -24.54 5.64 -35.25
CA ALA A 650 -24.64 6.36 -33.97
C ALA A 650 -23.31 7.06 -33.60
N ASP A 651 -22.18 6.42 -33.91
CA ASP A 651 -20.85 6.98 -33.67
C ASP A 651 -20.66 8.34 -34.37
N ARG A 652 -21.27 8.63 -35.54
CA ARG A 652 -21.12 9.95 -36.20
C ARG A 652 -21.70 11.12 -35.40
N ALA A 653 -22.79 10.91 -34.68
CA ALA A 653 -23.40 11.98 -33.86
C ALA A 653 -22.57 12.19 -32.58
N ALA A 654 -22.14 11.11 -31.94
CA ALA A 654 -21.20 11.15 -30.82
C ALA A 654 -19.82 11.70 -31.25
N GLU A 655 -19.39 11.49 -32.49
CA GLU A 655 -18.20 12.10 -33.09
C GLU A 655 -18.37 13.60 -33.34
N ALA A 656 -19.57 14.09 -33.67
CA ALA A 656 -19.83 15.53 -33.81
C ALA A 656 -19.77 16.23 -32.45
N GLU A 657 -20.42 15.66 -31.43
CA GLU A 657 -20.36 16.16 -30.05
C GLU A 657 -18.93 16.05 -29.46
N ALA A 658 -18.26 14.91 -29.65
CA ALA A 658 -16.87 14.73 -29.24
C ALA A 658 -15.90 15.60 -30.06
N ARG A 659 -16.20 15.96 -31.32
CA ARG A 659 -15.43 16.96 -32.08
C ARG A 659 -15.51 18.31 -31.38
N ALA A 660 -16.72 18.78 -31.05
CA ALA A 660 -16.91 20.04 -30.32
C ALA A 660 -16.14 20.04 -28.98
N GLN A 661 -16.31 19.00 -28.15
CA GLN A 661 -15.61 18.86 -26.86
C GLN A 661 -14.09 18.65 -26.98
N LEU A 662 -13.59 18.18 -28.13
CA LEU A 662 -12.14 18.10 -28.42
C LEU A 662 -11.56 19.41 -29.01
N THR A 663 -12.40 20.44 -29.20
CA THR A 663 -12.00 21.74 -29.75
C THR A 663 -12.11 22.93 -28.80
N THR A 664 -12.96 22.92 -27.76
CA THR A 664 -13.10 24.03 -26.81
C THR A 664 -11.81 24.29 -26.00
N PRO A 665 -11.07 25.39 -26.22
CA PRO A 665 -9.86 25.71 -25.47
C PRO A 665 -10.22 26.60 -24.27
N GLY A 666 -10.05 26.09 -23.05
CA GLY A 666 -10.09 26.92 -21.84
C GLY A 666 -11.16 26.60 -20.80
N GLU A 667 -12.07 25.65 -21.05
CA GLU A 667 -12.96 25.18 -19.98
C GLU A 667 -12.14 24.47 -18.87
N PRO A 668 -12.17 24.96 -17.62
CA PRO A 668 -11.33 24.43 -16.55
C PRO A 668 -11.88 23.08 -16.09
N GLU A 669 -11.07 22.01 -16.11
CA GLU A 669 -11.52 20.61 -15.90
C GLU A 669 -12.67 20.48 -14.89
N THR A 670 -13.92 20.41 -15.34
CA THR A 670 -15.01 19.97 -14.47
C THR A 670 -14.67 18.56 -14.03
N CYS A 671 -14.72 18.34 -12.72
CA CYS A 671 -14.26 17.08 -12.14
C CYS A 671 -15.33 16.37 -11.32
N PHE A 672 -16.37 17.08 -10.88
CA PHE A 672 -17.36 16.61 -9.90
C PHE A 672 -18.78 17.19 -10.13
N ALA A 673 -18.95 18.05 -11.15
CA ALA A 673 -20.21 18.69 -11.51
C ALA A 673 -21.03 17.87 -12.52
N ASP A 674 -20.43 17.55 -13.67
CA ASP A 674 -21.14 16.92 -14.77
C ASP A 674 -21.34 15.43 -14.50
N GLN A 675 -22.60 15.00 -14.46
CA GLN A 675 -22.88 13.57 -14.63
C GLN A 675 -22.62 13.24 -16.11
N PRO A 676 -21.62 12.40 -16.46
CA PRO A 676 -21.47 11.98 -17.84
C PRO A 676 -22.76 11.28 -18.29
N PRO A 677 -23.16 11.43 -19.57
CA PRO A 677 -24.29 10.70 -20.15
C PRO A 677 -24.22 9.21 -19.82
N ALA A 678 -25.36 8.54 -19.71
CA ALA A 678 -25.42 7.13 -19.27
C ALA A 678 -24.52 6.21 -20.13
N ARG A 679 -24.33 6.56 -21.41
CA ARG A 679 -23.45 5.88 -22.37
C ARG A 679 -21.97 6.04 -22.05
N ASP A 680 -21.52 7.26 -21.72
CA ASP A 680 -20.12 7.51 -21.35
C ASP A 680 -19.75 6.86 -20.00
N TRP A 681 -20.71 6.64 -19.11
CA TRP A 681 -20.47 5.85 -17.89
C TRP A 681 -20.11 4.40 -18.21
N VAL A 682 -20.85 3.74 -19.11
CA VAL A 682 -20.52 2.37 -19.57
C VAL A 682 -19.16 2.36 -20.28
N ARG A 683 -18.89 3.36 -21.14
CA ARG A 683 -17.59 3.53 -21.82
C ARG A 683 -16.45 3.70 -20.82
N ARG A 684 -16.64 4.47 -19.75
CA ARG A 684 -15.67 4.71 -18.67
C ARG A 684 -15.39 3.43 -17.89
N ASN A 685 -16.43 2.71 -17.48
CA ASN A 685 -16.27 1.44 -16.76
C ASN A 685 -15.46 0.42 -17.58
N ARG A 686 -15.73 0.32 -18.89
CA ARG A 686 -14.94 -0.51 -19.81
C ARG A 686 -13.47 -0.06 -19.97
N LEU A 687 -13.18 1.24 -19.90
CA LEU A 687 -11.78 1.73 -19.85
C LEU A 687 -11.07 1.27 -18.57
N LEU A 688 -11.72 1.44 -17.41
CA LEU A 688 -11.18 0.98 -16.11
C LEU A 688 -10.92 -0.53 -16.15
N ALA A 689 -11.90 -1.29 -16.64
CA ALA A 689 -11.83 -2.73 -16.79
C ALA A 689 -10.68 -3.18 -17.72
N ALA A 690 -10.47 -2.51 -18.85
CA ALA A 690 -9.44 -2.90 -19.81
C ALA A 690 -8.01 -2.81 -19.23
N GLY A 691 -7.71 -1.78 -18.43
CA GLY A 691 -6.44 -1.71 -17.69
C GLY A 691 -6.39 -2.68 -16.51
N ALA A 692 -7.46 -2.75 -15.71
CA ALA A 692 -7.49 -3.58 -14.52
C ALA A 692 -7.39 -5.08 -14.85
N PHE A 693 -8.23 -5.60 -15.76
CA PHE A 693 -8.30 -7.03 -16.06
C PHE A 693 -7.09 -7.51 -16.88
N LEU A 694 -6.31 -6.62 -17.49
CA LEU A 694 -5.00 -6.98 -18.04
C LEU A 694 -3.96 -7.24 -16.94
N ILE A 695 -4.02 -6.52 -15.80
CA ILE A 695 -3.22 -6.87 -14.61
C ILE A 695 -3.67 -8.23 -14.08
N LEU A 696 -4.99 -8.43 -13.89
CA LEU A 696 -5.53 -9.69 -13.35
C LEU A 696 -5.15 -10.89 -14.24
N LEU A 697 -5.37 -10.81 -15.55
CA LEU A 697 -5.02 -11.88 -16.50
C LEU A 697 -3.54 -12.30 -16.41
N VAL A 698 -2.63 -11.34 -16.21
CA VAL A 698 -1.19 -11.62 -16.09
C VAL A 698 -0.86 -12.21 -14.70
N ALA A 699 -1.41 -11.64 -13.62
CA ALA A 699 -1.20 -12.13 -12.25
C ALA A 699 -1.88 -13.48 -11.96
N GLU A 700 -2.87 -13.87 -12.76
CA GLU A 700 -3.56 -15.18 -12.72
C GLU A 700 -2.80 -16.29 -13.45
N LEU A 701 -1.80 -15.96 -14.27
CA LEU A 701 -1.07 -16.92 -15.11
C LEU A 701 0.43 -16.98 -14.79
N PHE A 702 1.01 -15.91 -14.25
CA PHE A 702 2.45 -15.79 -14.01
C PHE A 702 2.74 -15.33 -12.58
N LEU A 703 3.59 -16.06 -11.86
CA LEU A 703 4.22 -15.64 -10.60
C LEU A 703 5.48 -14.82 -10.91
N PHE A 704 5.70 -13.72 -10.19
CA PHE A 704 6.84 -12.81 -10.42
C PHE A 704 7.97 -12.92 -9.39
N GLN A 705 7.76 -13.62 -8.28
CA GLN A 705 8.76 -13.91 -7.25
C GLN A 705 8.68 -15.39 -6.82
N PRO A 706 9.71 -15.94 -6.14
CA PRO A 706 9.66 -17.30 -5.59
C PRO A 706 8.55 -17.49 -4.53
N ASN A 707 8.15 -16.41 -3.86
CA ASN A 707 7.00 -16.37 -2.97
C ASN A 707 5.72 -16.10 -3.79
N GLU A 708 4.88 -17.12 -3.98
CA GLU A 708 3.63 -17.01 -4.75
C GLU A 708 2.66 -15.94 -4.20
N TYR A 709 2.77 -15.60 -2.91
CA TYR A 709 1.94 -14.62 -2.26
C TYR A 709 2.16 -13.18 -2.76
N ASP A 710 3.33 -12.88 -3.32
CA ASP A 710 3.67 -11.53 -3.79
C ASP A 710 2.83 -11.08 -4.99
N ASN A 711 2.16 -11.99 -5.71
CA ASN A 711 1.20 -11.63 -6.75
C ASN A 711 0.01 -10.79 -6.24
N ASN A 712 -0.32 -10.84 -4.94
CA ASN A 712 -1.29 -9.92 -4.30
C ASN A 712 -0.96 -8.45 -4.62
N LYS A 713 0.34 -8.09 -4.69
CA LYS A 713 0.82 -6.74 -4.97
C LYS A 713 0.34 -6.19 -6.32
N LEU A 714 0.09 -7.08 -7.29
CA LEU A 714 -0.53 -6.75 -8.58
C LEU A 714 -2.06 -6.74 -8.49
N ILE A 715 -2.64 -7.76 -7.86
CA ILE A 715 -4.10 -7.95 -7.77
C ILE A 715 -4.77 -6.81 -6.97
N TYR A 716 -4.11 -6.27 -5.94
CA TYR A 716 -4.60 -5.07 -5.25
C TYR A 716 -4.72 -3.84 -6.16
N VAL A 717 -3.91 -3.72 -7.22
CA VAL A 717 -4.03 -2.63 -8.20
C VAL A 717 -5.19 -2.88 -9.18
N TRP A 718 -5.46 -4.13 -9.58
CA TRP A 718 -6.70 -4.48 -10.30
C TRP A 718 -7.94 -4.10 -9.45
N PHE A 719 -7.94 -4.48 -8.18
CA PHE A 719 -9.04 -4.22 -7.25
C PHE A 719 -9.29 -2.71 -7.08
N LEU A 720 -8.23 -1.95 -6.81
CA LEU A 720 -8.23 -0.49 -6.73
C LEU A 720 -8.85 0.17 -7.97
N LEU A 721 -8.51 -0.28 -9.17
CA LEU A 721 -9.04 0.27 -10.42
C LEU A 721 -10.53 -0.07 -10.65
N CYS A 722 -11.00 -1.20 -10.13
CA CYS A 722 -12.40 -1.64 -10.24
C CYS A 722 -13.34 -1.01 -9.19
N LEU A 723 -12.84 -0.67 -8.01
CA LEU A 723 -13.64 -0.18 -6.88
C LEU A 723 -14.47 1.10 -7.15
N PRO A 724 -14.01 2.13 -7.87
CA PRO A 724 -14.82 3.31 -8.19
C PRO A 724 -16.10 2.96 -8.98
N MET A 725 -16.02 1.95 -9.85
CA MET A 725 -17.14 1.41 -10.62
C MET A 725 -18.08 0.59 -9.72
N ALA A 726 -17.52 -0.33 -8.91
CA ALA A 726 -18.31 -1.15 -7.99
C ALA A 726 -19.09 -0.30 -6.98
N ALA A 727 -18.45 0.72 -6.37
CA ALA A 727 -19.10 1.61 -5.41
C ALA A 727 -20.19 2.50 -6.03
N ASP A 728 -20.01 2.96 -7.27
CA ASP A 728 -21.06 3.65 -8.05
C ASP A 728 -22.28 2.73 -8.25
N TYR A 729 -22.04 1.46 -8.57
CA TYR A 729 -23.07 0.44 -8.77
C TYR A 729 -23.80 0.07 -7.48
N THR A 730 -23.09 -0.18 -6.38
CA THR A 730 -23.67 -0.48 -5.06
C THR A 730 -24.62 0.62 -4.60
N LEU A 731 -24.22 1.88 -4.73
CA LEU A 731 -25.09 3.00 -4.40
C LEU A 731 -26.21 3.19 -5.43
N GLY A 732 -26.02 2.74 -6.67
CA GLY A 732 -27.06 2.53 -7.67
C GLY A 732 -28.16 1.60 -7.15
N LEU A 733 -27.78 0.36 -6.81
CA LEU A 733 -28.66 -0.65 -6.23
C LEU A 733 -29.35 -0.14 -4.95
N PHE A 734 -28.60 0.44 -4.00
CA PHE A 734 -29.18 1.02 -2.79
C PHE A 734 -30.22 2.10 -3.09
N THR A 735 -30.03 2.95 -4.12
CA THR A 735 -31.08 3.88 -4.54
C THR A 735 -32.29 3.23 -5.21
N ARG A 736 -32.12 2.11 -5.93
CA ARG A 736 -33.24 1.33 -6.51
C ARG A 736 -34.13 0.73 -5.42
N LEU A 737 -33.58 0.34 -4.28
CA LEU A 737 -34.31 -0.20 -3.12
C LEU A 737 -35.16 0.86 -2.34
N LYS A 738 -35.40 2.07 -2.87
CA LYS A 738 -36.23 3.10 -2.20
C LYS A 738 -37.68 2.61 -2.09
N GLY A 739 -38.27 2.71 -0.89
CA GLY A 739 -39.63 2.26 -0.60
C GLY A 739 -39.72 0.91 0.11
N MET A 740 -38.69 0.06 0.01
CA MET A 740 -38.65 -1.24 0.68
C MET A 740 -38.22 -1.10 2.15
N GLY A 741 -39.07 -1.51 3.10
CA GLY A 741 -38.85 -1.33 4.54
C GLY A 741 -37.51 -1.89 5.05
N GLY A 742 -37.15 -3.10 4.62
CA GLY A 742 -35.90 -3.78 5.00
C GLY A 742 -34.61 -3.14 4.45
N ARG A 743 -34.68 -2.10 3.61
CA ARG A 743 -33.50 -1.48 2.95
C ARG A 743 -32.40 -1.06 3.93
N ARG A 744 -32.72 -0.57 5.13
CA ARG A 744 -31.71 -0.18 6.13
C ARG A 744 -30.99 -1.40 6.72
N ALA A 745 -31.72 -2.48 7.02
CA ALA A 745 -31.14 -3.73 7.51
C ALA A 745 -30.24 -4.39 6.45
N LEU A 746 -30.67 -4.43 5.18
CA LEU A 746 -29.83 -4.93 4.07
C LEU A 746 -28.54 -4.11 3.89
N ALA A 747 -28.59 -2.79 4.10
CA ALA A 747 -27.39 -1.97 4.07
C ALA A 747 -26.46 -2.24 5.27
N ALA A 748 -27.00 -2.46 6.46
CA ALA A 748 -26.20 -2.87 7.62
C ALA A 748 -25.52 -4.22 7.37
N LEU A 749 -26.27 -5.24 6.94
CA LEU A 749 -25.74 -6.56 6.59
C LEU A 749 -24.67 -6.49 5.49
N PHE A 750 -24.88 -5.67 4.46
CA PHE A 750 -23.88 -5.44 3.41
C PHE A 750 -22.58 -4.82 3.97
N LEU A 751 -22.69 -3.81 4.85
CA LEU A 751 -21.52 -3.18 5.47
C LEU A 751 -20.79 -4.16 6.40
N THR A 752 -21.50 -4.92 7.22
CA THR A 752 -20.91 -5.99 8.06
C THR A 752 -20.16 -7.01 7.20
N ALA A 753 -20.77 -7.49 6.11
CA ALA A 753 -20.17 -8.48 5.23
C ALA A 753 -18.97 -7.95 4.41
N CYS A 754 -18.78 -6.63 4.30
CA CYS A 754 -17.60 -6.02 3.68
C CYS A 754 -16.51 -5.66 4.70
N PHE A 755 -16.87 -5.33 5.95
CA PHE A 755 -15.98 -4.64 6.88
C PHE A 755 -15.72 -5.37 8.20
N LEU A 756 -16.45 -6.45 8.55
CA LEU A 756 -16.22 -7.13 9.82
C LEU A 756 -14.85 -7.80 9.90
N SER A 757 -14.42 -8.52 8.85
CA SER A 757 -13.08 -9.12 8.78
C SER A 757 -11.96 -8.08 8.87
N ALA A 758 -12.13 -6.94 8.17
CA ALA A 758 -11.18 -5.84 8.21
C ALA A 758 -11.15 -5.16 9.59
N GLY A 759 -12.31 -4.91 10.20
CA GLY A 759 -12.43 -4.32 11.54
C GLY A 759 -11.83 -5.21 12.63
N LEU A 760 -12.03 -6.52 12.55
CA LEU A 760 -11.37 -7.49 13.43
C LEU A 760 -9.85 -7.53 13.23
N THR A 761 -9.36 -7.38 12.00
CA THR A 761 -7.92 -7.30 11.71
C THR A 761 -7.29 -6.02 12.27
N VAL A 762 -7.95 -4.87 12.08
CA VAL A 762 -7.49 -3.59 12.66
C VAL A 762 -7.58 -3.59 14.19
N ALA A 763 -8.62 -4.21 14.77
CA ALA A 763 -8.72 -4.38 16.22
C ALA A 763 -7.65 -5.32 16.80
N ARG A 764 -7.24 -6.34 16.02
CA ARG A 764 -6.14 -7.25 16.34
C ARG A 764 -4.79 -6.53 16.32
N GLU A 765 -4.49 -5.74 15.28
CA GLU A 765 -3.29 -4.88 15.29
C GLU A 765 -3.35 -3.84 16.42
N ALA A 766 -4.54 -3.38 16.80
CA ALA A 766 -4.70 -2.40 17.87
C ALA A 766 -4.39 -2.93 19.30
N VAL A 767 -4.32 -4.24 19.48
CA VAL A 767 -3.85 -4.89 20.73
C VAL A 767 -2.50 -5.60 20.57
N SER A 768 -1.88 -5.47 19.41
CA SER A 768 -0.64 -6.17 19.06
C SER A 768 0.58 -5.48 19.65
N ASP A 769 1.29 -6.15 20.55
CA ASP A 769 2.48 -5.60 21.20
C ASP A 769 3.53 -6.69 21.45
N TYR A 770 4.62 -6.66 20.68
CA TYR A 770 5.71 -7.65 20.70
C TYR A 770 7.04 -6.94 20.97
N GLN A 771 7.88 -7.49 21.85
CA GLN A 771 9.25 -6.99 22.01
C GLN A 771 10.08 -7.39 20.77
N ALA A 772 10.80 -6.43 20.19
CA ALA A 772 11.69 -6.63 19.05
C ALA A 772 13.18 -6.54 19.42
N TYR A 773 13.52 -5.69 20.39
CA TYR A 773 14.87 -5.57 20.94
C TYR A 773 14.80 -5.30 22.45
N SER A 774 15.64 -6.00 23.21
CA SER A 774 15.87 -5.77 24.65
C SER A 774 16.61 -4.45 24.91
N ARG A 775 16.78 -4.05 26.17
CA ARG A 775 17.63 -2.89 26.51
C ARG A 775 19.07 -3.17 26.13
N GLU A 776 19.49 -4.41 26.29
CA GLU A 776 20.84 -4.92 26.11
C GLU A 776 21.20 -4.96 24.61
N ASP A 777 20.25 -5.35 23.75
CA ASP A 777 20.33 -5.20 22.28
C ASP A 777 20.52 -3.74 21.85
N ILE A 778 19.78 -2.81 22.49
CA ILE A 778 19.85 -1.37 22.21
C ILE A 778 21.18 -0.78 22.70
N ALA A 779 21.66 -1.23 23.87
CA ALA A 779 22.93 -0.79 24.44
C ALA A 779 24.13 -1.26 23.60
N VAL A 780 24.16 -2.52 23.16
CA VAL A 780 25.23 -3.00 22.27
C VAL A 780 25.13 -2.38 20.88
N ALA A 781 23.93 -2.10 20.36
CA ALA A 781 23.78 -1.34 19.12
C ALA A 781 24.32 0.10 19.23
N ALA A 782 24.07 0.79 20.35
CA ALA A 782 24.62 2.12 20.60
C ALA A 782 26.16 2.07 20.67
N PHE A 783 26.72 1.14 21.47
CA PHE A 783 28.16 0.91 21.54
C PHE A 783 28.77 0.66 20.15
N VAL A 784 28.21 -0.29 19.39
CA VAL A 784 28.72 -0.66 18.05
C VAL A 784 28.66 0.54 17.10
N LYS A 785 27.58 1.32 17.12
CA LYS A 785 27.43 2.50 16.27
C LYS A 785 28.48 3.58 16.57
N GLU A 786 28.83 3.77 17.84
CA GLU A 786 29.73 4.82 18.32
C GLU A 786 31.22 4.41 18.28
N ASN A 787 31.55 3.12 18.50
CA ASN A 787 32.92 2.66 18.74
C ASN A 787 33.51 1.79 17.62
N THR A 788 32.76 1.54 16.53
CA THR A 788 33.28 0.80 15.36
C THR A 788 33.16 1.61 14.07
N PRO A 789 34.00 1.39 13.04
CA PRO A 789 33.87 2.07 11.76
C PRO A 789 32.51 1.80 11.08
N GLU A 790 31.97 2.79 10.38
CA GLU A 790 30.76 2.63 9.55
C GLU A 790 30.98 1.55 8.48
N HIS A 791 29.92 0.79 8.17
CA HIS A 791 29.91 -0.35 7.23
C HIS A 791 30.87 -1.52 7.52
N SER A 792 31.61 -1.51 8.63
CA SER A 792 32.47 -2.62 9.05
C SER A 792 31.71 -3.95 9.14
N VAL A 793 32.42 -5.05 8.86
CA VAL A 793 31.84 -6.39 8.79
C VAL A 793 31.87 -7.07 10.16
N PHE A 794 30.73 -7.60 10.57
CA PHE A 794 30.54 -8.37 11.79
C PHE A 794 30.21 -9.82 11.47
N LEU A 795 30.79 -10.74 12.24
CA LEU A 795 30.26 -12.10 12.37
C LEU A 795 29.19 -12.08 13.48
N THR A 796 28.01 -12.61 13.15
CA THR A 796 26.83 -12.71 14.01
C THR A 796 26.14 -14.04 13.73
N GLY A 797 25.21 -14.43 14.58
CA GLY A 797 24.17 -15.41 14.24
C GLY A 797 23.22 -14.88 13.15
N THR A 798 22.35 -15.77 12.69
CA THR A 798 21.60 -15.59 11.43
C THR A 798 20.16 -15.10 11.63
N GLN A 799 19.78 -14.75 12.86
CA GLN A 799 18.46 -14.23 13.23
C GLN A 799 18.06 -12.97 12.44
N HIS A 800 16.77 -12.85 12.11
CA HIS A 800 16.24 -11.65 11.42
C HIS A 800 16.25 -10.41 12.33
N LEU A 801 15.96 -10.54 13.64
CA LEU A 801 16.12 -9.47 14.63
C LEU A 801 17.58 -9.35 15.08
N ASN A 802 18.40 -8.74 14.23
CA ASN A 802 19.84 -8.54 14.47
C ASN A 802 20.13 -7.05 14.79
N PRO A 803 20.54 -6.67 16.01
CA PRO A 803 20.73 -5.26 16.38
C PRO A 803 21.95 -4.61 15.70
N VAL A 804 23.00 -5.38 15.42
CA VAL A 804 24.23 -4.93 14.74
C VAL A 804 23.92 -4.45 13.31
N ALA A 805 23.13 -5.22 12.56
CA ALA A 805 22.65 -4.82 11.25
C ALA A 805 21.55 -3.74 11.35
N SER A 806 20.52 -3.96 12.16
CA SER A 806 19.27 -3.19 12.11
C SER A 806 19.34 -1.82 12.78
N LEU A 807 20.02 -1.72 13.92
CA LEU A 807 20.05 -0.51 14.75
C LEU A 807 21.38 0.25 14.61
N ALA A 808 22.49 -0.46 14.39
CA ALA A 808 23.81 0.12 14.21
C ALA A 808 24.27 0.25 12.74
N GLY A 809 23.54 -0.33 11.77
CA GLY A 809 23.83 -0.17 10.34
C GLY A 809 25.15 -0.77 9.88
N ARG A 810 25.65 -1.80 10.56
CA ARG A 810 26.87 -2.53 10.19
C ARG A 810 26.55 -3.70 9.25
N THR A 811 27.57 -4.20 8.56
CA THR A 811 27.42 -5.31 7.60
C THR A 811 27.61 -6.63 8.32
N ILE A 812 26.76 -7.64 8.10
CA ILE A 812 26.93 -8.99 8.67
C ILE A 812 27.31 -10.03 7.61
N VAL A 813 27.97 -11.12 8.02
CA VAL A 813 28.40 -12.20 7.11
C VAL A 813 27.20 -12.89 6.41
N CYS A 814 26.15 -13.20 7.16
CA CYS A 814 24.88 -13.73 6.66
C CYS A 814 23.74 -13.52 7.67
N GLY A 815 22.61 -12.95 7.24
CA GLY A 815 21.35 -12.89 7.99
C GLY A 815 20.38 -14.02 7.67
N SER A 816 19.09 -13.80 7.96
CA SER A 816 18.01 -14.78 7.76
C SER A 816 17.56 -14.89 6.29
N ASP A 817 17.09 -16.09 5.94
CA ASP A 817 16.60 -16.46 4.62
C ASP A 817 15.33 -15.69 4.23
N LEU A 818 14.59 -15.24 5.25
CA LEU A 818 13.39 -14.39 5.17
C LEU A 818 13.54 -13.19 4.21
N TYR A 819 14.77 -12.67 4.06
CA TYR A 819 15.09 -11.61 3.11
C TYR A 819 16.02 -12.08 1.99
N LEU A 820 17.05 -12.87 2.33
CA LEU A 820 18.15 -13.16 1.40
C LEU A 820 17.74 -14.14 0.29
N TYR A 821 16.98 -15.19 0.63
CA TYR A 821 16.54 -16.20 -0.34
C TYR A 821 15.56 -15.62 -1.37
N TYR A 822 14.55 -14.88 -0.91
CA TYR A 822 13.56 -14.23 -1.78
C TYR A 822 14.12 -13.08 -2.63
N HIS A 823 15.41 -12.78 -2.50
CA HIS A 823 16.16 -11.80 -3.29
C HIS A 823 17.32 -12.41 -4.09
N GLY A 824 17.38 -13.74 -4.22
CA GLY A 824 18.28 -14.45 -5.14
C GLY A 824 19.63 -14.88 -4.57
N PHE A 825 19.82 -14.80 -3.25
CA PHE A 825 21.05 -15.24 -2.57
C PHE A 825 20.87 -16.59 -1.88
N THR A 826 21.87 -17.46 -1.96
CA THR A 826 21.93 -18.68 -1.13
C THR A 826 22.61 -18.38 0.20
N THR A 827 22.01 -18.84 1.28
CA THR A 827 22.51 -18.64 2.65
C THR A 827 23.16 -19.89 3.24
N THR A 828 22.69 -21.09 2.86
CA THR A 828 23.00 -22.38 3.51
C THR A 828 24.48 -22.61 3.81
N GLY A 829 25.36 -22.48 2.82
CA GLY A 829 26.80 -22.66 3.02
C GLY A 829 27.39 -21.64 4.00
N ARG A 830 27.02 -20.36 3.88
CA ARG A 830 27.44 -19.33 4.84
C ARG A 830 26.87 -19.55 6.23
N LYS A 831 25.63 -20.04 6.38
CA LYS A 831 25.06 -20.42 7.68
C LYS A 831 25.85 -21.56 8.34
N GLN A 832 26.23 -22.58 7.57
CA GLN A 832 27.07 -23.70 8.03
C GLN A 832 28.47 -23.22 8.44
N GLU A 833 29.10 -22.33 7.66
CA GLU A 833 30.39 -21.73 8.00
C GLU A 833 30.32 -20.86 9.26
N VAL A 834 29.26 -20.06 9.42
CA VAL A 834 29.00 -19.26 10.63
C VAL A 834 28.87 -20.17 11.86
N GLN A 835 28.07 -21.24 11.76
CA GLN A 835 27.93 -22.24 12.83
C GLN A 835 29.29 -22.87 13.19
N ALA A 836 30.02 -23.36 12.18
CA ALA A 836 31.31 -24.01 12.38
C ALA A 836 32.30 -23.11 13.13
N PHE A 837 32.34 -21.81 12.82
CA PHE A 837 33.17 -20.86 13.57
C PHE A 837 32.75 -20.70 15.02
N TYR A 838 31.45 -20.64 15.34
CA TYR A 838 31.01 -20.55 16.74
C TYR A 838 31.28 -21.85 17.52
N GLU A 839 31.19 -23.02 16.88
CA GLU A 839 31.40 -24.33 17.53
C GLU A 839 32.87 -24.77 17.59
N ALA A 840 33.74 -24.30 16.69
CA ALA A 840 35.18 -24.61 16.64
C ALA A 840 36.03 -23.40 16.16
N PRO A 841 36.08 -22.29 16.93
CA PRO A 841 36.64 -21.02 16.47
C PRO A 841 38.15 -21.06 16.14
N ALA A 842 38.93 -21.95 16.76
CA ALA A 842 40.36 -22.12 16.48
C ALA A 842 40.62 -22.70 15.08
N ASP A 843 39.80 -23.65 14.64
CA ASP A 843 39.96 -24.36 13.36
C ASP A 843 39.43 -23.54 12.16
N HIS A 844 38.63 -22.50 12.43
CA HIS A 844 37.91 -21.71 11.42
C HIS A 844 38.31 -20.22 11.36
N LEU A 845 39.48 -19.86 11.89
CA LEU A 845 40.02 -18.49 11.82
C LEU A 845 40.24 -17.96 10.38
N ASP A 846 40.22 -18.84 9.38
CA ASP A 846 40.28 -18.47 7.95
C ASP A 846 39.02 -17.70 7.50
N LEU A 847 37.85 -17.98 8.10
CA LEU A 847 36.57 -17.33 7.79
C LEU A 847 36.66 -15.82 8.00
N LEU A 848 37.32 -15.39 9.08
CA LEU A 848 37.53 -13.99 9.42
C LEU A 848 38.29 -13.25 8.31
N LYS A 849 39.23 -13.93 7.64
CA LYS A 849 39.93 -13.42 6.46
C LYS A 849 39.03 -13.43 5.23
N ARG A 850 38.40 -14.58 4.89
CA ARG A 850 37.59 -14.74 3.66
C ARG A 850 36.43 -13.75 3.54
N TYR A 851 35.86 -13.32 4.68
CA TYR A 851 34.77 -12.33 4.71
C TYR A 851 35.20 -10.94 5.23
N GLY A 852 36.47 -10.71 5.53
CA GLY A 852 36.97 -9.41 6.01
C GLY A 852 36.38 -8.98 7.35
N VAL A 853 36.12 -9.93 8.25
CA VAL A 853 35.42 -9.71 9.52
C VAL A 853 36.25 -8.80 10.43
N ALA A 854 35.68 -7.65 10.81
CA ALA A 854 36.32 -6.71 11.71
C ALA A 854 36.02 -7.02 13.19
N TYR A 855 34.83 -7.56 13.49
CA TYR A 855 34.35 -7.85 14.84
C TYR A 855 33.54 -9.16 14.87
N VAL A 856 33.58 -9.88 15.99
CA VAL A 856 32.68 -11.00 16.28
C VAL A 856 31.71 -10.56 17.37
N TYR A 857 30.42 -10.81 17.18
CA TYR A 857 29.37 -10.55 18.17
C TYR A 857 28.88 -11.87 18.76
N LEU A 858 28.53 -11.84 20.03
CA LEU A 858 27.92 -12.95 20.75
C LEU A 858 26.75 -12.40 21.59
N SER A 859 25.59 -13.04 21.48
CA SER A 859 24.35 -12.71 22.17
C SER A 859 23.60 -14.00 22.55
N PRO A 860 22.48 -13.92 23.28
CA PRO A 860 21.60 -15.06 23.51
C PRO A 860 21.13 -15.77 22.23
N SER A 861 21.16 -15.10 21.07
CA SER A 861 20.75 -15.68 19.79
C SER A 861 21.74 -16.73 19.28
N GLU A 862 23.05 -16.46 19.38
CA GLU A 862 24.11 -17.37 18.95
C GLU A 862 24.24 -18.55 19.93
N TRP A 863 24.11 -18.29 21.24
CA TRP A 863 24.01 -19.33 22.27
C TRP A 863 22.79 -20.25 22.11
N TYR A 864 21.72 -19.79 21.47
CA TYR A 864 20.54 -20.59 21.16
C TYR A 864 20.67 -21.36 19.83
N GLN A 865 21.35 -20.78 18.83
CA GLN A 865 21.55 -21.40 17.51
C GLN A 865 22.68 -22.43 17.47
N TYR A 866 23.76 -22.25 18.25
CA TYR A 866 25.02 -22.99 18.09
C TYR A 866 25.61 -23.47 19.43
N LYS A 867 26.45 -24.50 19.39
CA LYS A 867 27.24 -24.96 20.54
C LYS A 867 28.49 -24.09 20.77
N VAL A 868 28.27 -22.81 21.12
CA VAL A 868 29.33 -21.80 21.18
C VAL A 868 30.49 -22.16 22.13
N ASP A 869 31.72 -22.19 21.61
CA ASP A 869 32.95 -22.22 22.42
C ASP A 869 33.42 -20.78 22.75
N ALA A 870 32.84 -20.23 23.83
CA ALA A 870 33.16 -18.88 24.29
C ALA A 870 34.50 -18.79 25.05
N GLU A 871 35.07 -19.90 25.53
CA GLU A 871 36.36 -19.90 26.22
C GLU A 871 37.48 -19.71 25.19
N THR A 872 37.44 -20.49 24.09
CA THR A 872 38.38 -20.32 22.98
C THR A 872 38.19 -18.97 22.27
N LEU A 873 36.96 -18.47 22.09
CA LEU A 873 36.75 -17.11 21.57
C LEU A 873 37.43 -16.02 22.43
N ARG A 874 37.31 -16.10 23.77
CA ARG A 874 37.95 -15.17 24.71
C ARG A 874 39.46 -15.31 24.79
N SER A 875 40.02 -16.49 24.46
CA SER A 875 41.48 -16.68 24.39
C SER A 875 42.09 -16.20 23.06
N LEU A 876 41.34 -16.30 21.95
CA LEU A 876 41.80 -15.93 20.62
C LEU A 876 41.58 -14.45 20.25
N LEU A 877 40.50 -13.83 20.75
CA LEU A 877 40.07 -12.50 20.32
C LEU A 877 39.89 -11.53 21.51
N PRO A 878 40.44 -10.30 21.44
CA PRO A 878 40.23 -9.30 22.49
C PRO A 878 38.78 -8.78 22.52
N VAL A 879 38.14 -8.92 23.69
CA VAL A 879 36.85 -8.31 24.02
C VAL A 879 36.98 -6.78 24.02
N VAL A 880 36.04 -6.09 23.39
CA VAL A 880 35.93 -4.62 23.35
C VAL A 880 34.61 -4.08 23.93
N TYR A 881 33.61 -4.95 24.11
CA TYR A 881 32.39 -4.67 24.87
C TYR A 881 31.88 -5.96 25.52
N GLU A 882 31.37 -5.84 26.74
CA GLU A 882 30.64 -6.89 27.44
C GLU A 882 29.52 -6.24 28.26
N SER A 883 28.31 -6.79 28.23
CA SER A 883 27.18 -6.32 29.03
C SER A 883 27.34 -6.69 30.51
N GLU A 884 26.67 -5.97 31.43
CA GLU A 884 26.78 -6.18 32.89
C GLU A 884 26.43 -7.62 33.34
N ASN A 885 25.67 -8.35 32.53
CA ASN A 885 25.27 -9.74 32.75
C ASN A 885 26.08 -10.77 31.94
N GLY A 886 27.13 -10.35 31.21
CA GLY A 886 27.97 -11.20 30.34
C GLY A 886 27.27 -11.83 29.12
N ALA A 887 25.97 -11.58 28.93
CA ALA A 887 25.15 -12.23 27.90
C ALA A 887 25.40 -11.68 26.49
N TYR A 888 25.95 -10.46 26.37
CA TYR A 888 26.29 -9.82 25.11
C TYR A 888 27.77 -9.43 25.13
N VAL A 889 28.52 -9.89 24.13
CA VAL A 889 29.96 -9.64 24.00
C VAL A 889 30.28 -9.22 22.56
N VAL A 890 31.16 -8.23 22.40
CA VAL A 890 31.77 -7.89 21.12
C VAL A 890 33.28 -8.06 21.24
N PHE A 891 33.83 -8.87 20.34
CA PHE A 891 35.26 -9.09 20.17
C PHE A 891 35.76 -8.30 18.96
N SER A 892 36.96 -7.72 19.02
CA SER A 892 37.63 -7.17 17.85
C SER A 892 38.58 -8.18 17.24
N VAL A 893 38.55 -8.34 15.91
CA VAL A 893 39.46 -9.24 15.19
C VAL A 893 40.81 -8.52 14.98
N PRO A 894 41.95 -9.08 15.40
CA PRO A 894 43.27 -8.52 15.11
C PRO A 894 43.54 -8.44 13.60
N ASP A 895 44.31 -7.45 13.14
CA ASP A 895 44.59 -7.26 11.70
C ASP A 895 45.33 -8.45 11.06
N THR A 896 46.09 -9.23 11.84
CA THR A 896 46.71 -10.50 11.43
C THR A 896 45.70 -11.60 11.07
N LEU A 897 44.44 -11.44 11.49
CA LEU A 897 43.29 -12.32 11.22
C LEU A 897 42.26 -11.69 10.26
N ARG A 898 42.53 -10.50 9.70
CA ARG A 898 41.71 -9.85 8.67
C ARG A 898 42.28 -10.07 7.26
N ALA A 899 41.49 -9.77 6.23
CA ALA A 899 41.99 -9.61 4.86
C ALA A 899 42.82 -8.32 4.72
N ALA A 900 43.87 -8.35 3.88
CA ALA A 900 44.73 -7.20 3.64
C ALA A 900 44.11 -6.13 2.72
N ASP A 901 43.06 -6.46 1.97
CA ASP A 901 42.29 -5.54 1.13
C ASP A 901 40.84 -6.04 0.97
N ALA A 902 39.91 -5.12 0.77
CA ALA A 902 38.49 -5.40 0.54
C ALA A 902 38.24 -6.12 -0.81
N SER A 903 39.17 -6.04 -1.76
CA SER A 903 39.11 -6.79 -3.03
C SER A 903 39.23 -8.31 -2.85
N ALA A 904 39.70 -8.80 -1.69
CA ALA A 904 39.84 -10.22 -1.38
C ALA A 904 38.59 -10.85 -0.73
N VAL A 905 37.53 -10.07 -0.46
CA VAL A 905 36.30 -10.56 0.18
C VAL A 905 35.50 -11.41 -0.81
N GLN A 906 35.13 -12.63 -0.39
CA GLN A 906 34.37 -13.57 -1.24
C GLN A 906 32.98 -12.99 -1.60
N PRO A 907 32.57 -13.01 -2.88
CA PRO A 907 31.26 -12.49 -3.29
C PRO A 907 30.10 -13.29 -2.66
N ALA A 908 28.92 -12.68 -2.62
CA ALA A 908 27.71 -13.37 -2.21
C ALA A 908 27.34 -14.48 -3.20
N PRO A 909 27.12 -15.74 -2.76
CA PRO A 909 26.69 -16.81 -3.64
C PRO A 909 25.21 -16.62 -4.03
N THR A 910 24.94 -16.66 -5.33
CA THR A 910 23.60 -16.62 -5.91
C THR A 910 22.97 -18.01 -5.98
N VAL A 911 21.65 -18.10 -6.20
CA VAL A 911 20.94 -19.37 -6.40
C VAL A 911 21.31 -20.00 -7.73
N THR A 912 22.45 -20.72 -7.74
CA THR A 912 22.85 -21.59 -8.85
C THR A 912 21.79 -22.65 -9.11
N PRO A 913 21.43 -22.94 -10.37
CA PRO A 913 20.51 -24.03 -10.68
C PRO A 913 21.03 -25.36 -10.14
N ASP A 914 20.27 -25.99 -9.25
CA ASP A 914 20.45 -27.42 -8.94
C ASP A 914 19.57 -28.24 -9.89
N PRO A 915 20.14 -29.00 -10.85
CA PRO A 915 19.37 -29.85 -11.73
C PRO A 915 18.78 -31.09 -11.03
N ALA A 916 19.16 -31.40 -9.78
CA ALA A 916 18.69 -32.56 -9.05
C ALA A 916 17.37 -32.35 -8.28
N THR A 917 17.09 -31.14 -7.77
CA THR A 917 15.87 -30.85 -6.97
C THR A 917 14.68 -30.35 -7.81
N ASN A 918 14.40 -31.01 -8.93
CA ASN A 918 13.17 -30.80 -9.69
C ASN A 918 12.05 -31.76 -9.22
N PRO A 919 11.01 -31.30 -8.48
CA PRO A 919 9.94 -32.15 -7.98
C PRO A 919 8.97 -32.66 -9.08
N ALA A 920 9.22 -32.35 -10.35
CA ALA A 920 8.46 -32.88 -11.49
C ALA A 920 8.83 -34.33 -11.88
N SER A 921 9.11 -35.19 -10.89
CA SER A 921 9.29 -36.64 -11.06
C SER A 921 8.36 -37.38 -10.08
N PRO A 922 7.39 -38.19 -10.56
CA PRO A 922 6.44 -38.87 -9.68
C PRO A 922 7.09 -40.08 -8.99
N GLY A 923 7.07 -40.06 -7.66
CA GLY A 923 7.39 -41.18 -6.76
C GLY A 923 6.38 -41.23 -5.62
#